data_AF-A0A8J2S2L9-F1
#
_entry.id   AF-A0A8J2S2L9-F1
#
_cell.length_a   1.000
_cell.length_b   1.000
_cell.length_c   1.000
_cell.angle_alpha   90.00
_cell.angle_beta   90.00
_cell.angle_gamma   90.00
#
_symmetry.space_group_name_H-M   'P 1'
#
loop_
_entity.id
_entity.type
_entity.pdbx_description
1 polymer ?
#
loop_
_entity_poly.entity_id
_entity_poly.type
_entity_poly.pdbx_seq_one_letter_code
_entity_poly.pdbx_strand_id
1 'polypeptide(L)'
;MDKYNMMTTYDEDDLYSGFNEFHPTLNTSSLIQDSLSRDVKNQQSMLQMQQSRGVTASRAGAIPTAVARPVTAIRGAGYTSSRLATANQVYDPLNQSGRVTTPFSDPKAVDPPEKQIKVLESSIHEIIEESIVAHSKEEFRAALDKAKEAVNKERSLIRQREQSGMGESNSDLAFMVLFNLANQYVGNGLFSEAMSSYQQLIKNRSFANIGRLRLNTANLHFRLGQYALALKQYRMGLDQVPAHFTTLRAKIMQNIGLLFIKMGQYNDACTSFEFVMQEKPDFKTGLHMVLSYYALADRENMRKSFLRLLDIHAELDDFDKLVPEGDAQWNSLREALNNDSLHRLERQAKFEGERCILMAAKLISPVIEDTFTVGYQWCVEAIKESTHNHLADDLEINKAVLFLRQKDVALATETLRSFEKRASRMATNAAVNLSTIYYLQGDISSAEKYAEVARDSDPYNAAAFVCLGNCSLRRADYNKARDFFLCALDNDAACVEALYNLGLTYRSTHQLDKSMEQFVKLQMVLRHQPEVLVQVASLNEELGNDEQAIEWYLQVHTVVPSDEGVLQKLGETFDRLGDRQQAFQYYSDSYRHYPSNLEVIRWLASYFTEMHVPEKAIALYERAGQMRPNEAQWPLAMASCTQRVGNYHKALQLLKSTRSKFPENIECLRALIRLCTDLGLKEAGDYASDLRKLEHSQSEASSQENNIKRTGTSVTYSSGRGSRLSSAASGIDAILKSQPTSAESLSNKPTTSSYQTTQIDTSYQDQLGPLQERPRTSRRLMNVESDDLDVGSDLLPL
;
A
#
# COMPACT_ATOMS: atom_id res chain seq x y z
N MET A 1 -16.24 34.59 55.42
CA MET A 1 -15.75 33.54 56.34
C MET A 1 -16.55 32.30 56.03
N ASP A 2 -15.90 31.31 55.41
CA ASP A 2 -16.44 30.03 54.92
C ASP A 2 -16.97 30.00 53.47
N LYS A 3 -16.02 30.02 52.52
CA LYS A 3 -16.16 29.43 51.16
C LYS A 3 -14.80 29.43 50.43
N TYR A 4 -13.78 28.81 51.00
CA TYR A 4 -12.52 28.45 50.31
C TYR A 4 -11.82 27.34 51.11
N ASN A 5 -12.45 26.18 51.21
CA ASN A 5 -11.84 25.00 51.86
C ASN A 5 -12.38 23.69 51.27
N MET A 6 -12.36 23.58 49.94
CA MET A 6 -12.48 22.30 49.23
C MET A 6 -11.60 22.37 47.97
N MET A 7 -10.29 22.27 48.17
CA MET A 7 -9.33 22.05 47.08
C MET A 7 -8.03 21.48 47.66
N THR A 8 -8.10 20.29 48.26
CA THR A 8 -6.92 19.58 48.78
C THR A 8 -7.11 18.06 48.72
N THR A 9 -7.47 17.50 47.55
CA THR A 9 -7.25 16.08 47.21
C THR A 9 -7.22 15.85 45.69
N TYR A 10 -6.68 16.80 44.91
CA TYR A 10 -6.41 16.59 43.49
C TYR A 10 -4.92 16.31 43.32
N ASP A 11 -4.61 15.05 43.00
CA ASP A 11 -3.57 14.61 42.07
C ASP A 11 -2.28 15.46 42.01
N GLU A 12 -1.29 15.07 42.81
CA GLU A 12 0.14 15.34 42.55
C GLU A 12 0.68 14.52 41.33
N ASP A 13 -0.21 14.06 40.44
CA ASP A 13 0.08 13.10 39.37
C ASP A 13 0.46 13.74 38.02
N ASP A 14 0.54 15.07 37.91
CA ASP A 14 0.52 15.73 36.59
C ASP A 14 1.68 16.70 36.27
N LEU A 15 2.82 16.64 36.97
CA LEU A 15 4.04 17.37 36.55
C LEU A 15 4.95 16.55 35.60
N TYR A 16 4.62 15.27 35.40
CA TYR A 16 5.39 14.33 34.57
C TYR A 16 4.50 13.52 33.62
N SER A 17 3.28 13.99 33.32
CA SER A 17 2.38 13.30 32.38
C SER A 17 2.93 13.19 30.96
N GLY A 18 3.84 14.08 30.55
CA GLY A 18 4.67 13.93 29.34
C GLY A 18 5.65 12.74 29.34
N PHE A 19 5.70 11.96 30.44
CA PHE A 19 6.47 10.72 30.58
C PHE A 19 5.59 9.46 30.63
N ASN A 20 4.27 9.58 30.41
CA ASN A 20 3.34 8.45 30.42
C ASN A 20 3.02 7.88 29.03
N GLU A 21 3.38 8.56 27.95
CA GLU A 21 3.22 8.05 26.59
C GLU A 21 4.45 7.27 26.14
N PHE A 22 4.55 6.04 26.63
CA PHE A 22 5.45 5.08 26.02
C PHE A 22 4.75 4.49 24.81
N HIS A 23 5.25 4.82 23.61
CA HIS A 23 4.88 4.07 22.41
C HIS A 23 5.36 2.62 22.63
N PRO A 24 4.46 1.62 22.72
CA PRO A 24 4.90 0.25 22.77
C PRO A 24 5.69 0.01 21.48
N THR A 25 6.95 -0.41 21.59
CA THR A 25 7.74 -0.87 20.43
C THR A 25 7.18 -2.17 19.84
N LEU A 26 6.12 -2.70 20.45
CA LEU A 26 5.17 -3.60 19.86
C LEU A 26 3.88 -2.81 19.65
N ASN A 27 3.85 -2.00 18.60
CA ASN A 27 2.57 -1.66 18.02
C ASN A 27 1.95 -3.01 17.63
N THR A 28 0.75 -3.33 18.10
CA THR A 28 0.07 -4.57 17.69
C THR A 28 -0.04 -4.66 16.17
N SER A 29 0.05 -3.52 15.47
CA SER A 29 0.23 -3.44 14.02
C SER A 29 1.49 -4.15 13.50
N SER A 30 2.62 -4.18 14.22
CA SER A 30 3.86 -4.86 13.75
C SER A 30 3.85 -6.35 14.02
N LEU A 31 3.12 -6.84 15.03
CA LEU A 31 2.85 -8.27 15.20
C LEU A 31 1.86 -8.78 14.15
N ILE A 32 0.84 -7.98 13.81
CA ILE A 32 -0.11 -8.26 12.74
C ILE A 32 0.59 -8.19 11.39
N GLN A 33 1.36 -7.13 11.11
CA GLN A 33 2.10 -7.02 9.87
C GLN A 33 3.22 -8.06 9.78
N ASP A 34 3.95 -8.43 10.82
CA ASP A 34 4.97 -9.49 10.73
C ASP A 34 4.39 -10.91 10.73
N SER A 35 3.21 -11.16 11.31
CA SER A 35 2.53 -12.47 11.20
C SER A 35 1.78 -12.61 9.88
N LEU A 36 1.00 -11.60 9.45
CA LEU A 36 0.41 -11.59 8.11
C LEU A 36 1.47 -11.43 7.02
N SER A 37 2.60 -10.75 7.22
CA SER A 37 3.66 -10.70 6.20
C SER A 37 4.61 -11.88 6.26
N ARG A 38 4.77 -12.58 7.39
CA ARG A 38 5.36 -13.93 7.39
C ARG A 38 4.42 -14.94 6.77
N ASP A 39 3.11 -14.84 6.99
CA ASP A 39 2.14 -15.72 6.35
C ASP A 39 1.96 -15.36 4.86
N VAL A 40 2.03 -14.09 4.45
CA VAL A 40 2.00 -13.67 3.04
C VAL A 40 3.34 -14.00 2.34
N LYS A 41 4.50 -13.87 3.00
CA LYS A 41 5.79 -14.33 2.46
C LYS A 41 5.94 -15.85 2.47
N ASN A 42 5.29 -16.56 3.39
CA ASN A 42 5.19 -18.02 3.39
C ASN A 42 4.07 -18.54 2.45
N GLN A 43 3.12 -17.69 2.06
CA GLN A 43 2.09 -17.98 1.05
C GLN A 43 2.58 -17.74 -0.38
N GLN A 44 3.58 -16.89 -0.61
CA GLN A 44 4.26 -16.75 -1.90
C GLN A 44 5.43 -17.74 -2.11
N SER A 45 5.85 -18.50 -1.09
CA SER A 45 6.97 -19.45 -1.19
C SER A 45 6.57 -20.93 -1.23
N MET A 46 5.29 -21.22 -1.52
CA MET A 46 4.79 -22.58 -1.78
C MET A 46 4.54 -22.86 -3.28
N LEU A 47 5.29 -22.19 -4.16
CA LEU A 47 5.36 -22.51 -5.59
C LEU A 47 6.77 -22.81 -6.12
N GLN A 48 7.79 -22.94 -5.27
CA GLN A 48 9.09 -23.47 -5.71
C GLN A 48 9.73 -24.34 -4.63
N MET A 49 9.60 -25.66 -4.78
CA MET A 49 10.51 -26.61 -4.15
C MET A 49 10.95 -27.67 -5.16
N GLN A 50 12.13 -27.47 -5.74
CA GLN A 50 13.08 -28.43 -6.36
C GLN A 50 14.16 -27.55 -7.03
N GLN A 51 15.47 -27.57 -6.78
CA GLN A 51 16.40 -28.60 -6.32
C GLN A 51 17.65 -27.99 -5.61
N SER A 52 18.08 -28.70 -4.56
CA SER A 52 19.43 -28.95 -4.01
C SER A 52 20.71 -28.17 -4.41
N ARG A 53 21.38 -27.66 -3.35
CA ARG A 53 22.75 -27.93 -2.80
C ARG A 53 24.05 -27.47 -3.51
N GLY A 54 24.87 -26.77 -2.70
CA GLY A 54 26.35 -26.78 -2.64
C GLY A 54 27.02 -25.67 -3.45
N VAL A 55 27.98 -24.84 -2.98
CA VAL A 55 29.18 -25.14 -2.17
C VAL A 55 29.68 -23.86 -1.45
N THR A 56 30.42 -24.10 -0.36
CA THR A 56 31.05 -23.22 0.61
C THR A 56 32.25 -22.37 0.13
N ALA A 57 32.47 -21.26 0.85
CA ALA A 57 33.74 -20.72 1.36
C ALA A 57 34.45 -19.54 0.63
N SER A 58 34.50 -18.44 1.37
CA SER A 58 35.72 -17.75 1.85
C SER A 58 36.12 -16.39 1.27
N ARG A 59 36.52 -15.53 2.23
CA ARG A 59 37.61 -14.55 2.21
C ARG A 59 37.28 -13.11 1.76
N ALA A 60 37.12 -12.26 2.77
CA ALA A 60 37.34 -10.82 2.69
C ALA A 60 38.84 -10.53 2.46
N GLY A 61 39.13 -9.76 1.41
CA GLY A 61 40.43 -9.19 1.11
C GLY A 61 40.38 -7.67 1.18
N ALA A 62 41.28 -7.08 1.98
CA ALA A 62 41.79 -5.72 1.80
C ALA A 62 42.52 -5.63 0.43
N ILE A 63 42.87 -4.48 -0.19
CA ILE A 63 43.59 -3.26 0.23
C ILE A 63 43.42 -2.18 -0.92
N PRO A 64 44.24 -1.11 -1.10
CA PRO A 64 44.16 0.32 -0.70
C PRO A 64 44.00 1.36 -1.85
N THR A 65 44.13 2.66 -1.51
CA THR A 65 44.67 3.86 -2.25
C THR A 65 43.64 5.01 -2.34
N ALA A 66 43.96 6.32 -2.24
CA ALA A 66 45.13 7.09 -1.82
C ALA A 66 44.73 8.57 -1.59
N VAL A 67 45.33 9.18 -0.56
CA VAL A 67 45.88 10.56 -0.44
C VAL A 67 45.12 11.79 -0.97
N ALA A 68 44.82 12.74 -0.05
CA ALA A 68 45.17 14.17 -0.21
C ALA A 68 45.24 14.87 1.18
N ARG A 69 46.37 15.54 1.47
CA ARG A 69 46.56 16.45 2.63
C ARG A 69 45.98 17.84 2.31
N PRO A 70 45.68 18.68 3.32
CA PRO A 70 46.63 19.76 3.64
C PRO A 70 46.81 20.01 5.15
N VAL A 71 48.06 20.11 5.62
CA VAL A 71 48.83 21.33 5.96
C VAL A 71 48.37 22.05 7.24
N THR A 72 49.25 22.00 8.23
CA THR A 72 49.27 22.74 9.49
C THR A 72 49.45 24.24 9.28
N ALA A 73 48.73 25.07 10.02
CA ALA A 73 49.17 26.43 10.30
C ALA A 73 48.83 26.86 11.73
N ILE A 74 49.82 27.49 12.32
CA ILE A 74 49.97 27.96 13.68
C ILE A 74 49.24 29.31 13.87
N ARG A 75 48.75 29.52 15.09
CA ARG A 75 48.23 30.75 15.74
C ARG A 75 48.41 32.12 15.04
N GLY A 76 47.41 32.98 15.25
CA GLY A 76 47.56 34.43 15.36
C GLY A 76 46.34 35.05 16.06
N ALA A 77 46.56 35.71 17.19
CA ALA A 77 45.54 36.42 17.96
C ALA A 77 45.14 37.75 17.29
N GLY A 78 43.92 38.22 17.57
CA GLY A 78 43.57 39.64 17.48
C GLY A 78 42.39 39.98 16.58
N TYR A 79 41.41 40.64 17.19
CA TYR A 79 40.40 41.53 16.61
C TYR A 79 39.47 40.98 15.52
N THR A 80 38.20 40.83 15.89
CA THR A 80 37.09 40.92 14.92
C THR A 80 36.27 42.18 15.16
N SER A 81 36.14 42.90 14.06
CA SER A 81 35.72 44.28 13.89
C SER A 81 34.21 44.49 13.93
N SER A 82 33.80 45.52 14.67
CA SER A 82 32.55 46.25 14.50
C SER A 82 32.59 47.10 13.23
N ARG A 83 31.58 46.95 12.37
CA ARG A 83 31.12 47.88 11.32
C ARG A 83 29.67 47.51 11.01
N LEU A 84 28.71 48.39 10.74
CA LEU A 84 28.60 49.85 10.78
C LEU A 84 27.10 50.10 10.58
N ALA A 85 26.48 51.00 11.36
CA ALA A 85 25.28 51.71 10.93
C ALA A 85 25.55 53.19 11.17
N THR A 86 25.84 53.88 10.09
CA THR A 86 26.17 55.31 10.02
C THR A 86 24.91 56.17 10.06
N ALA A 87 24.89 57.18 10.92
CA ALA A 87 24.21 58.43 10.66
C ALA A 87 25.02 59.60 11.25
N ASN A 88 25.65 60.34 10.34
CA ASN A 88 26.06 61.75 10.38
C ASN A 88 26.56 62.35 11.70
N GLN A 89 27.88 62.57 11.78
CA GLN A 89 28.42 63.71 12.50
C GLN A 89 29.44 64.45 11.63
N VAL A 90 29.14 65.73 11.41
CA VAL A 90 29.99 66.74 10.80
C VAL A 90 31.08 67.14 11.81
N TYR A 91 32.32 67.23 11.36
CA TYR A 91 33.49 67.58 12.16
C TYR A 91 33.69 69.11 12.13
N ASP A 92 33.67 69.78 13.28
CA ASP A 92 33.94 71.22 13.43
C ASP A 92 35.26 71.42 14.22
N PRO A 93 36.31 72.02 13.62
CA PRO A 93 37.64 72.08 14.22
C PRO A 93 37.92 73.36 15.05
N LEU A 94 36.91 74.14 15.45
CA LEU A 94 37.11 75.30 16.34
C LEU A 94 36.14 75.30 17.52
N ASN A 95 36.71 75.01 18.68
CA ASN A 95 36.09 74.82 19.99
C ASN A 95 35.42 76.09 20.55
N GLN A 96 34.25 76.51 20.04
CA GLN A 96 33.40 77.52 20.67
C GLN A 96 31.89 77.28 20.46
N SER A 97 31.14 77.47 21.55
CA SER A 97 29.67 77.35 21.73
C SER A 97 29.17 75.90 21.95
N GLY A 98 28.29 75.59 22.90
CA GLY A 98 27.51 76.34 23.87
C GLY A 98 26.81 75.32 24.79
N ARG A 99 26.47 75.71 26.02
CA ARG A 99 25.87 74.82 27.03
C ARG A 99 24.69 74.00 26.48
N VAL A 100 24.83 72.68 26.49
CA VAL A 100 23.70 71.74 26.52
C VAL A 100 23.91 70.85 27.74
N THR A 101 22.96 70.91 28.65
CA THR A 101 22.85 70.11 29.88
C THR A 101 22.79 68.62 29.54
N THR A 102 23.82 67.87 29.91
CA THR A 102 23.73 66.42 30.04
C THR A 102 23.03 66.09 31.37
N PRO A 103 22.02 65.20 31.40
CA PRO A 103 21.52 64.69 32.66
C PRO A 103 22.63 63.83 33.27
N PHE A 104 23.00 64.14 34.50
CA PHE A 104 23.70 63.20 35.37
C PHE A 104 22.84 61.93 35.44
N SER A 105 23.31 60.83 34.87
CA SER A 105 22.78 59.52 35.23
C SER A 105 23.32 59.19 36.62
N ASP A 106 22.44 59.12 37.61
CA ASP A 106 22.75 58.55 38.90
C ASP A 106 23.46 57.19 38.72
N PRO A 107 24.47 56.84 39.54
CA PRO A 107 25.01 55.50 39.53
C PRO A 107 23.85 54.54 39.80
N LYS A 108 23.54 53.67 38.83
CA LYS A 108 22.50 52.63 38.98
C LYS A 108 22.68 52.03 40.36
N ALA A 109 21.68 52.20 41.24
CA ALA A 109 21.63 51.55 42.52
C ALA A 109 21.88 50.06 42.24
N VAL A 110 23.04 49.55 42.66
CA VAL A 110 23.37 48.14 42.48
C VAL A 110 22.35 47.40 43.31
N ASP A 111 21.42 46.71 42.64
CA ASP A 111 20.41 45.93 43.31
C ASP A 111 21.09 45.03 44.34
N PRO A 112 20.52 44.87 45.55
CA PRO A 112 21.09 43.98 46.55
C PRO A 112 21.32 42.59 45.93
N PRO A 113 22.41 41.89 46.30
CA PRO A 113 22.82 40.65 45.66
C PRO A 113 21.69 39.59 45.62
N GLU A 114 20.79 39.60 46.60
CA GLU A 114 19.59 38.76 46.64
C GLU A 114 18.60 39.00 45.48
N LYS A 115 18.37 40.25 45.09
CA LYS A 115 17.48 40.58 43.96
C LYS A 115 18.12 40.15 42.64
N GLN A 116 19.43 40.32 42.50
CA GLN A 116 20.16 39.89 41.30
C GLN A 116 20.13 38.36 41.13
N ILE A 117 20.28 37.61 42.22
CA ILE A 117 20.14 36.14 42.23
C ILE A 117 18.73 35.74 41.81
N LYS A 118 17.68 36.36 42.36
CA LYS A 118 16.28 36.05 41.98
C LYS A 118 15.97 36.35 40.52
N VAL A 119 16.48 37.45 39.97
CA VAL A 119 16.31 37.80 38.55
C VAL A 119 16.99 36.76 37.65
N LEU A 120 18.17 36.29 38.03
CA LEU A 120 18.86 35.23 37.28
C LEU A 120 18.13 33.88 37.40
N GLU A 121 17.59 33.53 38.56
CA GLU A 121 16.73 32.35 38.70
C GLU A 121 15.50 32.43 37.80
N SER A 122 14.79 33.56 37.77
CA SER A 122 13.65 33.78 36.86
C SER A 122 14.06 33.61 35.40
N SER A 123 15.19 34.19 35.00
CA SER A 123 15.71 34.05 33.63
C SER A 123 16.06 32.61 33.27
N ILE A 124 16.53 31.80 34.23
CA ILE A 124 16.79 30.37 33.99
C ILE A 124 15.47 29.61 33.76
N HIS A 125 14.43 29.90 34.55
CA HIS A 125 13.11 29.28 34.36
C HIS A 125 12.53 29.60 32.98
N GLU A 126 12.57 30.87 32.55
CA GLU A 126 12.11 31.30 31.23
C GLU A 126 12.81 30.52 30.09
N ILE A 127 14.12 30.33 30.18
CA ILE A 127 14.87 29.57 29.15
C ILE A 127 14.49 28.09 29.15
N ILE A 128 14.22 27.50 30.32
CA ILE A 128 13.75 26.12 30.42
C ILE A 128 12.38 26.00 29.76
N GLU A 129 11.44 26.91 30.04
CA GLU A 129 10.12 26.93 29.39
C GLU A 129 10.25 27.07 27.88
N GLU A 130 11.08 27.99 27.41
CA GLU A 130 11.34 28.16 25.98
C GLU A 130 11.95 26.91 25.32
N SER A 131 12.79 26.18 26.04
CA SER A 131 13.37 24.90 25.59
C SER A 131 12.30 23.83 25.47
N ILE A 132 11.38 23.73 26.43
CA ILE A 132 10.26 22.79 26.41
C ILE A 132 9.28 23.14 25.29
N VAL A 133 8.95 24.42 25.11
CA VAL A 133 8.07 24.88 24.02
C VAL A 133 8.68 24.59 22.65
N ALA A 134 9.99 24.84 22.47
CA ALA A 134 10.68 24.48 21.23
C ALA A 134 10.63 22.97 20.96
N HIS A 135 10.78 22.15 22.01
CA HIS A 135 10.63 20.69 21.89
C HIS A 135 9.22 20.27 21.45
N SER A 136 8.17 20.90 22.00
CA SER A 136 6.78 20.62 21.61
C SER A 136 6.45 20.99 20.15
N LYS A 137 7.24 21.89 19.55
CA LYS A 137 7.16 22.29 18.15
C LYS A 137 8.05 21.45 17.22
N GLU A 138 8.65 20.37 17.75
CA GLU A 138 9.61 19.51 17.03
C GLU A 138 10.92 20.21 16.61
N GLU A 139 11.23 21.38 17.19
CA GLU A 139 12.46 22.13 16.94
C GLU A 139 13.62 21.64 17.84
N PHE A 140 13.99 20.36 17.72
CA PHE A 140 14.88 19.68 18.66
C PHE A 140 16.26 20.34 18.87
N ARG A 141 16.85 20.93 17.82
CA ARG A 141 18.15 21.61 17.93
C ARG A 141 18.06 22.90 18.75
N ALA A 142 17.04 23.72 18.48
CA ALA A 142 16.82 24.96 19.22
C ALA A 142 16.51 24.68 20.69
N ALA A 143 15.71 23.63 20.95
CA ALA A 143 15.44 23.17 22.31
C ALA A 143 16.71 22.80 23.09
N LEU A 144 17.65 22.09 22.45
CA LEU A 144 18.92 21.68 23.06
C LEU A 144 19.87 22.85 23.33
N ASP A 145 19.95 23.81 22.41
CA ASP A 145 20.82 24.98 22.57
C ASP A 145 20.34 25.85 23.74
N LYS A 146 19.02 26.05 23.87
CA LYS A 146 18.41 26.72 25.03
C LYS A 146 18.66 25.95 26.33
N ALA A 147 18.57 24.62 26.33
CA ALA A 147 18.89 23.83 27.52
C ALA A 147 20.36 23.97 27.95
N LYS A 148 21.30 24.03 26.99
CA LYS A 148 22.73 24.29 27.29
C LYS A 148 22.95 25.71 27.81
N GLU A 149 22.21 26.69 27.29
CA GLU A 149 22.23 28.06 27.80
C GLU A 149 21.78 28.12 29.26
N ALA A 150 20.69 27.42 29.62
CA ALA A 150 20.21 27.32 30.99
C ALA A 150 21.29 26.76 31.94
N VAL A 151 22.01 25.70 31.53
CA VAL A 151 23.14 25.12 32.30
C VAL A 151 24.27 26.12 32.52
N ASN A 152 24.59 26.92 31.50
CA ASN A 152 25.63 27.93 31.61
C ASN A 152 25.22 29.06 32.57
N LYS A 153 23.96 29.49 32.50
CA LYS A 153 23.40 30.49 33.44
C LYS A 153 23.33 29.95 34.87
N GLU A 154 22.95 28.70 35.06
CA GLU A 154 22.95 28.04 36.37
C GLU A 154 24.37 27.99 36.97
N ARG A 155 25.39 27.63 36.19
CA ARG A 155 26.79 27.68 36.64
C ARG A 155 27.23 29.09 37.04
N SER A 156 26.75 30.12 36.34
CA SER A 156 27.03 31.51 36.69
C SER A 156 26.32 31.92 37.99
N LEU A 157 25.09 31.45 38.20
CA LEU A 157 24.32 31.65 39.43
C LEU A 157 25.04 31.05 40.64
N ILE A 158 25.55 29.82 40.52
CA ILE A 158 26.30 29.13 41.58
C ILE A 158 27.54 29.96 41.97
N ARG A 159 28.32 30.43 40.99
CA ARG A 159 29.50 31.28 41.25
C ARG A 159 29.14 32.59 41.94
N GLN A 160 28.01 33.19 41.59
CA GLN A 160 27.56 34.44 42.21
C GLN A 160 27.04 34.24 43.64
N ARG A 161 26.39 33.10 43.92
CA ARG A 161 25.99 32.69 45.27
C ARG A 161 27.21 32.44 46.17
N GLU A 162 28.23 31.76 45.66
CA GLU A 162 29.50 31.55 46.37
C GLU A 162 30.21 32.87 46.71
N GLN A 163 30.26 33.82 45.76
CA GLN A 163 30.89 35.13 45.97
C GLN A 163 30.15 36.02 46.97
N SER A 164 28.84 35.85 47.10
CA SER A 164 27.98 36.63 48.01
C SER A 164 27.85 36.02 49.41
N GLY A 165 28.48 34.86 49.67
CA GLY A 165 28.46 34.19 50.97
C GLY A 165 27.13 33.50 51.31
N MET A 166 26.22 33.37 50.33
CA MET A 166 24.91 32.73 50.48
C MET A 166 25.04 31.24 50.11
N GLY A 167 25.27 30.39 51.12
CA GLY A 167 25.73 29.00 50.95
C GLY A 167 24.67 27.95 50.57
N GLU A 168 23.38 28.29 50.49
CA GLU A 168 22.36 27.32 50.09
C GLU A 168 22.17 27.33 48.57
N SER A 169 22.55 26.23 47.91
CA SER A 169 22.26 26.02 46.48
C SER A 169 20.80 25.62 46.30
N ASN A 170 20.12 26.25 45.34
CA ASN A 170 18.75 25.89 44.98
C ASN A 170 18.75 24.54 44.25
N SER A 171 18.58 23.47 45.02
CA SER A 171 18.69 22.09 44.53
C SER A 171 17.59 21.76 43.51
N ASP A 172 16.41 22.36 43.65
CA ASP A 172 15.28 22.11 42.74
C ASP A 172 15.51 22.75 41.37
N LEU A 173 16.04 23.98 41.34
CA LEU A 173 16.42 24.62 40.08
C LEU A 173 17.54 23.84 39.37
N ALA A 174 18.55 23.38 40.12
CA ALA A 174 19.63 22.58 39.57
C ALA A 174 19.12 21.25 39.00
N PHE A 175 18.14 20.63 39.67
CA PHE A 175 17.46 19.45 39.17
C PHE A 175 16.74 19.74 37.84
N MET A 176 15.93 20.81 37.78
CA MET A 176 15.17 21.17 36.57
C MET A 176 16.08 21.43 35.36
N VAL A 177 17.17 22.16 35.55
CA VAL A 177 18.13 22.48 34.48
C VAL A 177 18.78 21.20 33.93
N LEU A 178 19.31 20.35 34.81
CA LEU A 178 19.96 19.10 34.41
C LEU A 178 18.99 18.08 33.82
N PHE A 179 17.77 18.00 34.36
CA PHE A 179 16.72 17.11 33.86
C PHE A 179 16.22 17.55 32.49
N ASN A 180 15.97 18.85 32.27
CA ASN A 180 15.61 19.38 30.96
C ASN A 180 16.73 19.08 29.94
N LEU A 181 17.99 19.35 30.28
CA LEU A 181 19.13 19.02 29.43
C LEU A 181 19.16 17.53 29.04
N ALA A 182 18.96 16.63 30.02
CA ALA A 182 18.93 15.20 29.77
C ALA A 182 17.81 14.82 28.77
N ASN A 183 16.61 15.38 28.91
CA ASN A 183 15.50 15.16 27.98
C ASN A 183 15.78 15.70 26.57
N GLN A 184 16.39 16.88 26.47
CA GLN A 184 16.75 17.45 25.16
C GLN A 184 17.82 16.62 24.45
N TYR A 185 18.77 16.01 25.18
CA TYR A 185 19.69 15.04 24.58
C TYR A 185 18.95 13.82 24.03
N VAL A 186 17.94 13.30 24.74
CA VAL A 186 17.10 12.20 24.26
C VAL A 186 16.34 12.58 22.99
N GLY A 187 15.73 13.77 22.95
CA GLY A 187 15.00 14.29 21.78
C GLY A 187 15.87 14.42 20.53
N ASN A 188 17.17 14.72 20.70
CA ASN A 188 18.13 14.82 19.60
C ASN A 188 18.84 13.49 19.27
N GLY A 189 18.48 12.37 19.91
CA GLY A 189 19.11 11.06 19.69
C GLY A 189 20.52 10.92 20.28
N LEU A 190 20.96 11.85 21.14
CA LEU A 190 22.27 11.85 21.79
C LEU A 190 22.23 11.02 23.09
N PHE A 191 22.16 9.70 22.94
CA PHE A 191 21.88 8.79 24.06
C PHE A 191 23.03 8.67 25.08
N SER A 192 24.29 8.80 24.66
CA SER A 192 25.46 8.75 25.55
C SER A 192 25.51 9.93 26.53
N GLU A 193 25.25 11.13 26.02
CA GLU A 193 25.23 12.38 26.76
C GLU A 193 24.03 12.44 27.69
N ALA A 194 22.87 11.96 27.22
CA ALA A 194 21.68 11.78 28.05
C ALA A 194 21.96 10.85 29.23
N MET A 195 22.59 9.69 28.98
CA MET A 195 22.93 8.73 30.05
C MET A 195 23.90 9.32 31.07
N SER A 196 24.93 10.05 30.63
CA SER A 196 25.85 10.74 31.55
C SER A 196 25.11 11.77 32.42
N SER A 197 24.20 12.54 31.82
CA SER A 197 23.39 13.55 32.51
C SER A 197 22.46 12.91 33.55
N TYR A 198 21.79 11.81 33.19
CA TYR A 198 20.97 11.05 34.12
C TYR A 198 21.77 10.38 35.25
N GLN A 199 22.96 9.87 34.97
CA GLN A 199 23.85 9.32 36.00
C GLN A 199 24.31 10.40 36.98
N GLN A 200 24.54 11.62 36.51
CA GLN A 200 24.85 12.77 37.37
C GLN A 200 23.67 13.08 38.30
N LEU A 201 22.44 13.09 37.77
CA LEU A 201 21.23 13.26 38.57
C LEU A 201 21.07 12.16 39.63
N ILE A 202 21.24 10.88 39.27
CA ILE A 202 21.06 9.75 40.19
C ILE A 202 22.13 9.72 41.30
N LYS A 203 23.35 10.21 41.04
CA LYS A 203 24.43 10.27 42.04
C LYS A 203 24.16 11.31 43.11
N ASN A 204 23.42 12.37 42.79
CA ASN A 204 23.14 13.42 43.74
C ASN A 204 21.99 13.00 44.67
N ARG A 205 22.31 12.79 45.96
CA ARG A 205 21.34 12.36 46.97
C ARG A 205 20.39 13.47 47.41
N SER A 206 20.64 14.73 47.01
CA SER A 206 19.78 15.86 47.35
C SER A 206 18.45 15.87 46.59
N PHE A 207 18.33 15.08 45.52
CA PHE A 207 17.12 15.05 44.69
C PHE A 207 16.12 14.02 45.20
N ALA A 208 14.87 14.44 45.40
CA ALA A 208 13.75 13.55 45.62
C ALA A 208 13.46 12.70 44.35
N ASN A 209 12.81 11.55 44.51
CA ASN A 209 12.32 10.72 43.39
C ASN A 209 13.38 10.05 42.48
N ILE A 210 14.53 9.64 43.04
CA ILE A 210 15.57 8.89 42.31
C ILE A 210 15.00 7.65 41.57
N GLY A 211 14.00 7.00 42.15
CA GLY A 211 13.33 5.84 41.54
C GLY A 211 12.74 6.15 40.16
N ARG A 212 12.15 7.33 39.95
CA ARG A 212 11.56 7.76 38.67
C ARG A 212 12.65 8.05 37.62
N LEU A 213 13.77 8.65 38.02
CA LEU A 213 14.92 8.87 37.12
C LEU A 213 15.51 7.55 36.60
N ARG A 214 15.53 6.51 37.43
CA ARG A 214 15.99 5.17 37.01
C ARG A 214 15.12 4.61 35.91
N LEU A 215 13.81 4.87 35.90
CA LEU A 215 12.91 4.46 34.82
C LEU A 215 13.31 5.10 33.49
N ASN A 216 13.63 6.40 33.48
CA ASN A 216 14.12 7.08 32.28
C ASN A 216 15.44 6.48 31.78
N THR A 217 16.37 6.14 32.68
CA THR A 217 17.60 5.42 32.28
C THR A 217 17.33 4.02 31.75
N ALA A 218 16.35 3.32 32.30
CA ALA A 218 15.96 1.99 31.84
C ALA A 218 15.40 2.04 30.41
N ASN A 219 14.57 3.04 30.12
CA ASN A 219 14.06 3.33 28.78
C ASN A 219 15.18 3.62 27.77
N LEU A 220 16.21 4.36 28.16
CA LEU A 220 17.37 4.60 27.31
C LEU A 220 18.14 3.32 27.01
N HIS A 221 18.41 2.50 28.03
CA HIS A 221 19.04 1.20 27.83
C HIS A 221 18.20 0.29 26.93
N PHE A 222 16.87 0.34 27.04
CA PHE A 222 15.96 -0.38 26.17
C PHE A 222 16.08 0.07 24.71
N ARG A 223 16.08 1.38 24.44
CA ARG A 223 16.26 1.95 23.08
C ARG A 223 17.62 1.58 22.48
N LEU A 224 18.65 1.44 23.31
CA LEU A 224 19.99 0.99 22.91
C LEU A 224 20.12 -0.54 22.73
N GLY A 225 19.04 -1.31 22.94
CA GLY A 225 19.07 -2.78 22.84
C GLY A 225 19.74 -3.49 24.03
N GLN A 226 20.07 -2.76 25.10
CA GLN A 226 20.76 -3.28 26.28
C GLN A 226 19.75 -3.82 27.31
N TYR A 227 19.04 -4.89 26.96
CA TYR A 227 17.88 -5.36 27.74
C TYR A 227 18.20 -5.78 29.18
N ALA A 228 19.31 -6.48 29.42
CA ALA A 228 19.69 -6.90 30.77
C ALA A 228 19.98 -5.70 31.71
N LEU A 229 20.58 -4.63 31.18
CA LEU A 229 20.84 -3.41 31.94
C LEU A 229 19.55 -2.63 32.19
N ALA A 230 18.66 -2.56 31.19
CA ALA A 230 17.33 -1.98 31.35
C ALA A 230 16.53 -2.68 32.47
N LEU A 231 16.56 -4.02 32.51
CA LEU A 231 15.86 -4.81 33.52
C LEU A 231 16.36 -4.50 34.93
N LYS A 232 17.68 -4.39 35.09
CA LYS A 232 18.30 -4.02 36.36
C LYS A 232 17.85 -2.63 36.82
N GLN A 233 17.83 -1.64 35.92
CA GLN A 233 17.38 -0.29 36.27
C GLN A 233 15.89 -0.24 36.59
N TYR A 234 15.04 -0.99 35.87
CA TYR A 234 13.62 -1.09 36.18
C TYR A 234 13.35 -1.72 37.54
N ARG A 235 14.02 -2.82 37.89
CA ARG A 235 13.90 -3.45 39.21
C ARG A 235 14.35 -2.51 40.34
N MET A 236 15.51 -1.88 40.18
CA MET A 236 15.99 -0.89 41.14
C MET A 236 15.05 0.31 41.27
N GLY A 237 14.39 0.73 40.18
CA GLY A 237 13.38 1.77 40.20
C GLY A 237 12.12 1.32 40.96
N LEU A 238 11.64 0.11 40.69
CA LEU A 238 10.47 -0.47 41.36
C LEU A 238 10.67 -0.61 42.89
N ASP A 239 11.86 -1.00 43.32
CA ASP A 239 12.21 -1.11 44.76
C ASP A 239 12.21 0.25 45.46
N GLN A 240 12.49 1.33 44.71
CA GLN A 240 12.53 2.70 45.24
C GLN A 240 11.17 3.40 45.20
N VAL A 241 10.20 2.88 44.44
CA VAL A 241 8.84 3.43 44.39
C VAL A 241 8.02 2.88 45.56
N PRO A 242 7.52 3.75 46.47
CA PRO A 242 6.69 3.32 47.59
C PRO A 242 5.47 2.49 47.17
N ALA A 243 5.08 1.55 48.03
CA ALA A 243 4.00 0.59 47.73
C ALA A 243 2.62 1.23 47.45
N HIS A 244 2.36 2.44 47.98
CA HIS A 244 1.10 3.15 47.78
C HIS A 244 0.91 3.69 46.34
N PHE A 245 1.98 3.83 45.56
CA PHE A 245 1.90 4.24 44.15
C PHE A 245 1.59 3.04 43.25
N THR A 246 0.41 2.43 43.42
CA THR A 246 -0.01 1.21 42.70
C THR A 246 0.00 1.40 41.18
N THR A 247 -0.48 2.55 40.67
CA THR A 247 -0.51 2.89 39.25
C THR A 247 0.88 2.95 38.61
N LEU A 248 1.82 3.62 39.28
CA LEU A 248 3.21 3.72 38.81
C LEU A 248 3.91 2.35 38.87
N ARG A 249 3.69 1.57 39.93
CA ARG A 249 4.24 0.22 40.06
C ARG A 249 3.72 -0.73 38.98
N ALA A 250 2.44 -0.65 38.65
CA ALA A 250 1.83 -1.41 37.55
C ALA A 250 2.48 -1.05 36.20
N LYS A 251 2.65 0.24 35.89
CA LYS A 251 3.35 0.71 34.67
C LYS A 251 4.79 0.21 34.58
N ILE A 252 5.53 0.23 35.69
CA ILE A 252 6.91 -0.29 35.73
C ILE A 252 6.91 -1.80 35.47
N MET A 253 5.99 -2.54 36.09
CA MET A 253 5.88 -3.98 35.90
C MET A 253 5.48 -4.35 34.47
N GLN A 254 4.59 -3.57 33.84
CA GLN A 254 4.23 -3.72 32.43
C GLN A 254 5.46 -3.58 31.52
N ASN A 255 6.32 -2.58 31.78
CA ASN A 255 7.58 -2.39 31.05
C ASN A 255 8.57 -3.54 31.27
N ILE A 256 8.65 -4.08 32.49
CA ILE A 256 9.43 -5.28 32.79
C ILE A 256 8.92 -6.49 32.00
N GLY A 257 7.59 -6.69 31.94
CA GLY A 257 6.98 -7.76 31.14
C GLY A 257 7.31 -7.64 29.64
N LEU A 258 7.21 -6.44 29.07
CA LEU A 258 7.58 -6.17 27.67
C LEU A 258 9.07 -6.42 27.41
N LEU A 259 9.93 -6.10 28.38
CA LEU A 259 11.36 -6.36 28.29
C LEU A 259 11.66 -7.86 28.26
N PHE A 260 10.96 -8.64 29.08
CA PHE A 260 11.06 -10.10 29.07
C PHE A 260 10.61 -10.71 27.73
N ILE A 261 9.55 -10.18 27.10
CA ILE A 261 9.18 -10.57 25.73
C ILE A 261 10.33 -10.33 24.76
N LYS A 262 10.98 -9.16 24.80
CA LYS A 262 12.13 -8.85 23.92
C LYS A 262 13.35 -9.74 24.19
N MET A 263 13.50 -10.24 25.42
CA MET A 263 14.52 -11.20 25.80
C MET A 263 14.15 -12.66 25.47
N GLY A 264 12.92 -12.94 25.02
CA GLY A 264 12.42 -14.30 24.78
C GLY A 264 12.07 -15.08 26.06
N GLN A 265 11.98 -14.40 27.21
CA GLN A 265 11.70 -15.00 28.51
C GLN A 265 10.19 -14.91 28.82
N TYR A 266 9.38 -15.73 28.16
CA TYR A 266 7.92 -15.62 28.24
C TYR A 266 7.33 -15.98 29.61
N ASN A 267 7.94 -16.92 30.35
CA ASN A 267 7.47 -17.29 31.70
C ASN A 267 7.52 -16.09 32.68
N ASP A 268 8.66 -15.38 32.71
CA ASP A 268 8.82 -14.21 33.56
C ASP A 268 7.93 -13.04 33.12
N ALA A 269 7.70 -12.91 31.80
CA ALA A 269 6.75 -11.95 31.26
C ALA A 269 5.32 -12.22 31.77
N CYS A 270 4.87 -13.48 31.78
CA CYS A 270 3.55 -13.87 32.28
C CYS A 270 3.34 -13.43 33.73
N THR A 271 4.30 -13.72 34.62
CA THR A 271 4.20 -13.30 36.03
C THR A 271 4.10 -11.78 36.20
N SER A 272 4.81 -11.04 35.36
CA SER A 272 4.80 -9.58 35.38
C SER A 272 3.42 -9.04 34.95
N PHE A 273 2.83 -9.60 33.88
CA PHE A 273 1.51 -9.19 33.41
C PHE A 273 0.38 -9.65 34.32
N GLU A 274 0.49 -10.82 34.96
CA GLU A 274 -0.47 -11.27 35.96
C GLU A 274 -0.56 -10.32 37.14
N PHE A 275 0.59 -9.83 37.62
CA PHE A 275 0.63 -8.82 38.67
C PHE A 275 -0.08 -7.53 38.23
N VAL A 276 0.18 -7.05 37.01
CA VAL A 276 -0.49 -5.84 36.48
C VAL A 276 -1.99 -6.05 36.37
N MET A 277 -2.43 -7.20 35.85
CA MET A 277 -3.85 -7.55 35.71
C MET A 277 -4.59 -7.71 37.04
N GLN A 278 -3.90 -7.98 38.14
CA GLN A 278 -4.48 -8.03 39.49
C GLN A 278 -4.62 -6.63 40.12
N GLU A 279 -3.62 -5.76 39.91
CA GLU A 279 -3.60 -4.41 40.48
C GLU A 279 -4.47 -3.43 39.69
N LYS A 280 -4.28 -3.36 38.37
CA LYS A 280 -5.02 -2.50 37.45
C LYS A 280 -5.20 -3.20 36.09
N PRO A 281 -6.35 -3.84 35.85
CA PRO A 281 -6.66 -4.48 34.58
C PRO A 281 -6.59 -3.49 33.42
N ASP A 282 -5.96 -3.90 32.31
CA ASP A 282 -5.81 -3.11 31.10
C ASP A 282 -5.85 -4.04 29.88
N PHE A 283 -6.60 -3.67 28.84
CA PHE A 283 -6.80 -4.50 27.65
C PHE A 283 -5.48 -4.83 26.94
N LYS A 284 -4.55 -3.87 26.87
CA LYS A 284 -3.24 -4.08 26.22
C LYS A 284 -2.40 -5.08 27.00
N THR A 285 -2.40 -4.97 28.32
CA THR A 285 -1.70 -5.89 29.23
C THR A 285 -2.30 -7.30 29.17
N GLY A 286 -3.63 -7.42 29.16
CA GLY A 286 -4.31 -8.71 29.01
C GLY A 286 -3.98 -9.38 27.67
N LEU A 287 -3.92 -8.63 26.56
CA LEU A 287 -3.47 -9.15 25.26
C LEU A 287 -2.02 -9.63 25.31
N HIS A 288 -1.10 -8.87 25.91
CA HIS A 288 0.31 -9.29 26.06
C HIS A 288 0.46 -10.55 26.93
N MET A 289 -0.39 -10.71 27.94
CA MET A 289 -0.45 -11.92 28.77
C MET A 289 -0.89 -13.14 27.94
N VAL A 290 -1.97 -13.01 27.15
CA VAL A 290 -2.43 -14.06 26.23
C VAL A 290 -1.35 -14.43 25.21
N LEU A 291 -0.69 -13.43 24.62
CA LEU A 291 0.42 -13.62 23.67
C LEU A 291 1.61 -14.36 24.29
N SER A 292 1.92 -14.08 25.55
CA SER A 292 3.03 -14.73 26.26
C SER A 292 2.71 -16.20 26.55
N TYR A 293 1.49 -16.52 26.96
CA TYR A 293 1.04 -17.90 27.13
C TYR A 293 0.92 -18.66 25.79
N TYR A 294 0.53 -17.97 24.72
CA TYR A 294 0.54 -18.52 23.37
C TYR A 294 1.94 -18.93 22.92
N ALA A 295 2.95 -18.08 23.17
CA ALA A 295 4.34 -18.39 22.86
C ALA A 295 4.88 -19.61 23.66
N LEU A 296 4.32 -19.87 24.85
CA LEU A 296 4.62 -21.03 25.68
C LEU A 296 3.81 -22.28 25.31
N ALA A 297 2.86 -22.17 24.39
CA ALA A 297 1.89 -23.22 24.03
C ALA A 297 1.08 -23.77 25.22
N ASP A 298 0.86 -22.96 26.26
CA ASP A 298 0.11 -23.35 27.46
C ASP A 298 -1.40 -23.10 27.28
N ARG A 299 -2.13 -24.16 26.90
CA ARG A 299 -3.56 -24.09 26.60
C ARG A 299 -4.42 -23.66 27.79
N GLU A 300 -4.08 -24.08 29.01
CA GLU A 300 -4.92 -23.81 30.18
C GLU A 300 -4.81 -22.34 30.59
N ASN A 301 -3.58 -21.83 30.65
CA ASN A 301 -3.35 -20.44 31.02
C ASN A 301 -3.73 -19.47 29.89
N MET A 302 -3.71 -19.89 28.62
CA MET A 302 -4.34 -19.13 27.52
C MET A 302 -5.84 -18.90 27.77
N ARG A 303 -6.60 -19.94 28.16
CA ARG A 303 -8.04 -19.78 28.45
C ARG A 303 -8.28 -18.85 29.63
N LYS A 304 -7.56 -19.06 30.74
CA LYS A 304 -7.69 -18.23 31.95
C LYS A 304 -7.34 -16.77 31.67
N SER A 305 -6.28 -16.53 30.91
CA SER A 305 -5.85 -15.17 30.56
C SER A 305 -6.83 -14.48 29.61
N PHE A 306 -7.43 -15.23 28.67
CA PHE A 306 -8.48 -14.70 27.79
C PHE A 306 -9.76 -14.35 28.56
N LEU A 307 -10.20 -15.20 29.51
CA LEU A 307 -11.34 -14.89 30.37
C LEU A 307 -11.08 -13.63 31.22
N ARG A 308 -9.88 -13.49 31.80
CA ARG A 308 -9.49 -12.26 32.51
C ARG A 308 -9.49 -11.01 31.62
N LEU A 309 -9.22 -11.16 30.32
CA LEU A 309 -9.29 -10.06 29.35
C LEU A 309 -10.76 -9.67 29.06
N LEU A 310 -11.68 -10.64 29.04
CA LEU A 310 -13.12 -10.40 28.86
C LEU A 310 -13.79 -9.80 30.10
N ASP A 311 -13.25 -10.08 31.29
CA ASP A 311 -13.75 -9.53 32.56
C ASP A 311 -13.40 -8.04 32.75
N ILE A 312 -12.58 -7.45 31.88
CA ILE A 312 -12.23 -6.03 31.96
C ILE A 312 -13.44 -5.19 31.56
N HIS A 313 -14.02 -4.48 32.53
CA HIS A 313 -15.09 -3.52 32.27
C HIS A 313 -14.44 -2.19 31.92
N ALA A 314 -14.70 -1.70 30.71
CA ALA A 314 -14.40 -0.29 30.41
C ALA A 314 -15.35 0.55 31.27
N GLU A 315 -14.81 1.29 32.24
CA GLU A 315 -15.53 2.33 32.97
C GLU A 315 -15.90 3.44 31.98
N LEU A 316 -16.97 3.22 31.23
CA LEU A 316 -17.54 4.20 30.33
C LEU A 316 -18.93 4.50 30.88
N ASP A 317 -19.13 5.74 31.32
CA ASP A 317 -20.47 6.26 31.47
C ASP A 317 -21.13 6.13 30.10
N ASP A 318 -22.12 5.24 29.97
CA ASP A 318 -22.91 5.07 28.75
C ASP A 318 -23.71 6.37 28.52
N PHE A 319 -23.04 7.41 28.02
CA PHE A 319 -23.64 8.71 27.72
C PHE A 319 -24.76 8.60 26.69
N ASP A 320 -24.67 7.61 25.80
CA ASP A 320 -25.73 7.23 24.86
C ASP A 320 -27.03 6.81 25.57
N LYS A 321 -26.97 6.30 26.81
CA LYS A 321 -28.15 6.02 27.65
C LYS A 321 -28.66 7.25 28.41
N LEU A 322 -27.86 8.32 28.53
CA LEU A 322 -28.18 9.52 29.29
C LEU A 322 -28.85 10.63 28.46
N VAL A 323 -28.82 10.56 27.12
CA VAL A 323 -29.46 11.55 26.23
C VAL A 323 -30.75 11.01 25.61
N PRO A 324 -31.94 11.53 25.98
CA PRO A 324 -33.20 11.13 25.38
C PRO A 324 -33.26 11.46 23.87
N GLU A 325 -33.84 10.57 23.07
CA GLU A 325 -34.12 10.85 21.66
C GLU A 325 -35.31 11.82 21.53
N GLY A 326 -35.15 12.95 20.82
CA GLY A 326 -36.32 13.73 20.35
C GLY A 326 -36.15 15.24 20.18
N ASP A 327 -35.35 15.94 20.99
CA ASP A 327 -35.26 17.41 20.85
C ASP A 327 -34.07 17.87 20.00
N ALA A 328 -34.30 18.90 19.19
CA ALA A 328 -33.27 19.57 18.39
C ALA A 328 -32.09 20.09 19.24
N GLN A 329 -32.34 20.51 20.49
CA GLN A 329 -31.29 20.92 21.43
C GLN A 329 -30.41 19.74 21.88
N TRP A 330 -31.01 18.58 22.14
CA TRP A 330 -30.26 17.36 22.50
C TRP A 330 -29.45 16.84 21.32
N ASN A 331 -29.93 17.00 20.09
CA ASN A 331 -29.17 16.66 18.89
C ASN A 331 -27.95 17.58 18.68
N SER A 332 -28.11 18.90 18.85
CA SER A 332 -26.97 19.83 18.79
C SER A 332 -25.97 19.61 19.93
N LEU A 333 -26.45 19.27 21.13
CA LEU A 333 -25.60 18.90 22.26
C LEU A 333 -24.86 17.58 22.00
N ARG A 334 -25.53 16.58 21.43
CA ARG A 334 -24.94 15.29 21.04
C ARG A 334 -23.87 15.47 19.98
N GLU A 335 -24.07 16.35 19.00
CA GLU A 335 -23.06 16.67 17.99
C GLU A 335 -21.85 17.41 18.59
N ALA A 336 -22.08 18.38 19.46
CA ALA A 336 -21.02 19.08 20.18
C ALA A 336 -20.20 18.16 21.09
N LEU A 337 -20.86 17.22 21.78
CA LEU A 337 -20.24 16.25 22.68
C LEU A 337 -19.58 15.08 21.94
N ASN A 338 -20.13 14.65 20.81
CA ASN A 338 -19.47 13.69 19.92
C ASN A 338 -18.11 14.21 19.43
N ASN A 339 -18.01 15.54 19.28
CA ASN A 339 -16.79 16.22 18.88
C ASN A 339 -15.90 16.62 20.08
N ASP A 340 -16.29 16.31 21.31
CA ASP A 340 -15.46 16.57 22.49
C ASP A 340 -14.17 15.74 22.46
N SER A 341 -13.08 16.28 23.02
CA SER A 341 -11.79 15.59 23.05
C SER A 341 -11.82 14.37 23.98
N LEU A 342 -12.52 14.47 25.11
CA LEU A 342 -12.65 13.37 26.08
C LEU A 342 -13.46 12.21 25.51
N HIS A 343 -14.64 12.49 24.95
CA HIS A 343 -15.48 11.46 24.33
C HIS A 343 -14.75 10.76 23.17
N ARG A 344 -13.95 11.49 22.37
CA ARG A 344 -13.12 10.89 21.32
C ARG A 344 -12.08 9.92 21.89
N LEU A 345 -11.42 10.29 22.99
CA LEU A 345 -10.46 9.41 23.67
C LEU A 345 -11.12 8.17 24.28
N GLU A 346 -12.31 8.31 24.88
CA GLU A 346 -13.09 7.19 25.42
C GLU A 346 -13.53 6.21 24.33
N ARG A 347 -14.04 6.71 23.20
CA ARG A 347 -14.36 5.86 22.04
C ARG A 347 -13.13 5.16 21.49
N GLN A 348 -12.01 5.85 21.42
CA GLN A 348 -10.75 5.26 20.97
C GLN A 348 -10.29 4.16 21.95
N ALA A 349 -10.35 4.39 23.26
CA ALA A 349 -10.00 3.40 24.26
C ALA A 349 -10.91 2.16 24.19
N LYS A 350 -12.23 2.36 24.00
CA LYS A 350 -13.18 1.27 23.77
C LYS A 350 -12.83 0.46 22.53
N PHE A 351 -12.62 1.15 21.40
CA PHE A 351 -12.25 0.51 20.13
C PHE A 351 -10.92 -0.27 20.24
N GLU A 352 -9.93 0.29 20.93
CA GLU A 352 -8.67 -0.39 21.21
C GLU A 352 -8.86 -1.64 22.08
N GLY A 353 -9.74 -1.59 23.08
CA GLY A 353 -10.11 -2.73 23.93
C GLY A 353 -10.80 -3.85 23.15
N GLU A 354 -11.84 -3.52 22.38
CA GLU A 354 -12.56 -4.46 21.50
C GLU A 354 -11.61 -5.11 20.48
N ARG A 355 -10.71 -4.32 19.89
CA ARG A 355 -9.67 -4.83 19.00
C ARG A 355 -8.74 -5.81 19.72
N CYS A 356 -8.31 -5.52 20.94
CA CYS A 356 -7.46 -6.43 21.71
C CYS A 356 -8.16 -7.77 21.98
N ILE A 357 -9.44 -7.75 22.34
CA ILE A 357 -10.25 -8.97 22.55
C ILE A 357 -10.34 -9.79 21.26
N LEU A 358 -10.73 -9.17 20.14
CA LEU A 358 -10.85 -9.86 18.85
C LEU A 358 -9.50 -10.40 18.36
N MET A 359 -8.41 -9.67 18.57
CA MET A 359 -7.06 -10.14 18.25
C MET A 359 -6.67 -11.37 19.07
N ALA A 360 -6.89 -11.32 20.38
CA ALA A 360 -6.64 -12.46 21.26
C ALA A 360 -7.46 -13.67 20.83
N ALA A 361 -8.77 -13.49 20.63
CA ALA A 361 -9.68 -14.55 20.22
C ALA A 361 -9.26 -15.22 18.91
N LYS A 362 -8.92 -14.44 17.88
CA LYS A 362 -8.46 -14.94 16.56
C LYS A 362 -7.14 -15.72 16.66
N LEU A 363 -6.25 -15.32 17.56
CA LEU A 363 -4.96 -15.97 17.74
C LEU A 363 -5.08 -17.32 18.44
N ILE A 364 -5.90 -17.37 19.50
CA ILE A 364 -5.99 -18.54 20.36
C ILE A 364 -6.96 -19.61 19.83
N SER A 365 -7.99 -19.21 19.07
CA SER A 365 -9.02 -20.11 18.56
C SER A 365 -8.53 -21.32 17.76
N PRO A 366 -7.43 -21.27 16.97
CA PRO A 366 -6.91 -22.45 16.28
C PRO A 366 -6.11 -23.41 17.18
N VAL A 367 -5.68 -22.97 18.37
CA VAL A 367 -4.67 -23.66 19.20
C VAL A 367 -5.21 -24.13 20.56
N ILE A 368 -6.27 -23.50 21.07
CA ILE A 368 -6.88 -23.83 22.38
C ILE A 368 -7.41 -25.26 22.45
N GLU A 369 -7.99 -25.73 21.35
CA GLU A 369 -8.57 -27.07 21.21
C GLU A 369 -7.88 -27.86 20.09
N ASP A 370 -8.08 -29.18 20.10
CA ASP A 370 -7.49 -30.06 19.09
C ASP A 370 -8.10 -29.88 17.69
N THR A 371 -9.34 -29.36 17.62
CA THR A 371 -10.03 -29.09 16.36
C THR A 371 -10.31 -27.60 16.21
N PHE A 372 -9.99 -27.06 15.04
CA PHE A 372 -10.22 -25.67 14.67
C PHE A 372 -11.66 -25.19 14.97
N THR A 373 -12.66 -25.99 14.60
CA THR A 373 -14.07 -25.62 14.76
C THR A 373 -14.49 -25.47 16.23
N VAL A 374 -14.00 -26.36 17.10
CA VAL A 374 -14.32 -26.39 18.53
C VAL A 374 -13.63 -25.23 19.25
N GLY A 375 -12.36 -24.94 18.94
CA GLY A 375 -11.65 -23.81 19.53
C GLY A 375 -12.29 -22.47 19.17
N TYR A 376 -12.74 -22.28 17.92
CA TYR A 376 -13.52 -21.11 17.53
C TYR A 376 -14.86 -21.00 18.27
N GLN A 377 -15.58 -22.11 18.37
CA GLN A 377 -16.87 -22.14 19.06
C GLN A 377 -16.71 -21.77 20.54
N TRP A 378 -15.68 -22.30 21.20
CA TRP A 378 -15.37 -21.95 22.59
C TRP A 378 -15.09 -20.44 22.76
N CYS A 379 -14.27 -19.84 21.90
CA CYS A 379 -14.01 -18.40 21.98
C CYS A 379 -15.28 -17.56 21.76
N VAL A 380 -16.15 -17.98 20.83
CA VAL A 380 -17.43 -17.31 20.57
C VAL A 380 -18.35 -17.42 21.78
N GLU A 381 -18.48 -18.60 22.39
CA GLU A 381 -19.29 -18.81 23.59
C GLU A 381 -18.77 -17.98 24.77
N ALA A 382 -17.46 -17.96 24.99
CA ALA A 382 -16.83 -17.13 26.03
C ALA A 382 -17.12 -15.63 25.83
N ILE A 383 -17.08 -15.12 24.59
CA ILE A 383 -17.43 -13.72 24.31
C ILE A 383 -18.93 -13.46 24.52
N LYS A 384 -19.81 -14.39 24.12
CA LYS A 384 -21.26 -14.26 24.30
C LYS A 384 -21.67 -14.19 25.78
N GLU A 385 -20.96 -14.90 26.64
CA GLU A 385 -21.16 -14.86 28.09
C GLU A 385 -20.63 -13.58 28.75
N SER A 386 -19.74 -12.85 28.07
CA SER A 386 -19.14 -11.62 28.57
C SER A 386 -20.00 -10.38 28.30
N THR A 387 -19.59 -9.23 28.85
CA THR A 387 -20.17 -7.91 28.55
C THR A 387 -20.02 -7.50 27.08
N HIS A 388 -19.10 -8.13 26.35
CA HIS A 388 -18.76 -7.81 24.96
C HIS A 388 -19.45 -8.73 23.93
N ASN A 389 -20.68 -9.17 24.20
CA ASN A 389 -21.44 -10.11 23.36
C ASN A 389 -21.52 -9.69 21.88
N HIS A 390 -21.61 -8.39 21.57
CA HIS A 390 -21.65 -7.91 20.19
C HIS A 390 -20.43 -8.29 19.35
N LEU A 391 -19.28 -8.54 19.97
CA LEU A 391 -18.06 -8.98 19.28
C LEU A 391 -18.09 -10.46 18.86
N ALA A 392 -19.03 -11.26 19.39
CA ALA A 392 -19.13 -12.67 19.06
C ALA A 392 -19.52 -12.88 17.60
N ASP A 393 -20.43 -12.05 17.09
CA ASP A 393 -20.85 -12.07 15.68
C ASP A 393 -19.68 -11.71 14.75
N ASP A 394 -18.85 -10.72 15.13
CA ASP A 394 -17.62 -10.38 14.39
C ASP A 394 -16.67 -11.58 14.31
N LEU A 395 -16.48 -12.30 15.42
CA LEU A 395 -15.59 -13.47 15.46
C LEU A 395 -16.12 -14.61 14.59
N GLU A 396 -17.43 -14.85 14.60
CA GLU A 396 -18.08 -15.85 13.75
C GLU A 396 -17.96 -15.51 12.25
N ILE A 397 -18.04 -14.24 11.84
CA ILE A 397 -17.76 -13.83 10.44
C ILE A 397 -16.28 -14.08 10.10
N ASN A 398 -15.36 -13.77 11.00
CA ASN A 398 -13.93 -14.03 10.81
C ASN A 398 -13.62 -15.53 10.68
N LYS A 399 -14.39 -16.40 11.35
CA LYS A 399 -14.31 -17.86 11.19
C LYS A 399 -14.58 -18.27 9.74
N ALA A 400 -15.57 -17.66 9.08
CA ALA A 400 -15.88 -17.92 7.68
C ALA A 400 -14.72 -17.52 6.74
N VAL A 401 -14.12 -16.36 6.97
CA VAL A 401 -12.95 -15.89 6.19
C VAL A 401 -11.77 -16.87 6.33
N LEU A 402 -11.57 -17.47 7.49
CA LEU A 402 -10.52 -18.46 7.69
C LEU A 402 -10.82 -19.80 7.02
N PHE A 403 -12.09 -20.24 6.98
CA PHE A 403 -12.47 -21.39 6.15
C PHE A 403 -12.17 -21.15 4.67
N LEU A 404 -12.39 -19.92 4.17
CA LEU A 404 -11.99 -19.57 2.81
C LEU A 404 -10.47 -19.69 2.60
N ARG A 405 -9.65 -19.28 3.58
CA ARG A 405 -8.19 -19.48 3.51
C ARG A 405 -7.79 -20.96 3.49
N GLN A 406 -8.54 -21.80 4.20
CA GLN A 406 -8.37 -23.26 4.17
C GLN A 406 -8.93 -23.91 2.88
N LYS A 407 -9.54 -23.12 1.99
CA LYS A 407 -10.25 -23.54 0.77
C LYS A 407 -11.54 -24.33 1.03
N ASP A 408 -12.05 -24.31 2.26
CA ASP A 408 -13.30 -24.96 2.66
C ASP A 408 -14.49 -24.03 2.44
N VAL A 409 -14.83 -23.81 1.17
CA VAL A 409 -15.87 -22.84 0.77
C VAL A 409 -17.27 -23.26 1.27
N ALA A 410 -17.55 -24.55 1.36
CA ALA A 410 -18.85 -25.06 1.83
C ALA A 410 -19.13 -24.64 3.29
N LEU A 411 -18.19 -24.88 4.20
CA LEU A 411 -18.32 -24.49 5.61
C LEU A 411 -18.37 -22.96 5.77
N ALA A 412 -17.58 -22.22 4.98
CA ALA A 412 -17.65 -20.76 4.97
C ALA A 412 -19.06 -20.25 4.60
N THR A 413 -19.65 -20.77 3.52
CA THR A 413 -21.00 -20.38 3.11
C THR A 413 -22.08 -20.77 4.13
N GLU A 414 -21.96 -21.93 4.76
CA GLU A 414 -22.91 -22.37 5.81
C GLU A 414 -22.84 -21.44 7.03
N THR A 415 -21.63 -21.12 7.50
CA THR A 415 -21.46 -20.19 8.63
C THR A 415 -22.04 -18.81 8.34
N LEU A 416 -21.80 -18.26 7.15
CA LEU A 416 -22.34 -16.95 6.77
C LEU A 416 -23.85 -16.97 6.56
N ARG A 417 -24.43 -18.06 6.02
CA ARG A 417 -25.89 -18.21 5.90
C ARG A 417 -26.59 -18.23 7.26
N SER A 418 -25.92 -18.68 8.32
CA SER A 418 -26.50 -18.64 9.67
C SER A 418 -26.82 -17.21 10.16
N PHE A 419 -26.17 -16.20 9.57
CA PHE A 419 -26.41 -14.78 9.85
C PHE A 419 -27.58 -14.17 9.10
N GLU A 420 -28.11 -14.83 8.07
CA GLU A 420 -29.20 -14.31 7.23
C GLU A 420 -30.47 -14.00 8.06
N LYS A 421 -30.69 -14.76 9.13
CA LYS A 421 -31.85 -14.61 10.03
C LYS A 421 -31.62 -13.62 11.18
N ARG A 422 -30.39 -13.15 11.41
CA ARG A 422 -30.05 -12.23 12.50
C ARG A 422 -30.17 -10.80 11.95
N ALA A 423 -30.93 -9.92 12.60
CA ALA A 423 -31.02 -8.52 12.18
C ALA A 423 -29.83 -7.73 12.76
N SER A 424 -28.90 -7.26 11.91
CA SER A 424 -27.79 -6.37 12.31
C SER A 424 -26.97 -5.88 11.10
N ARG A 425 -26.18 -4.81 11.30
CA ARG A 425 -25.02 -4.41 10.47
C ARG A 425 -24.10 -5.59 10.11
N MET A 426 -24.03 -6.59 10.98
CA MET A 426 -23.26 -7.81 10.75
C MET A 426 -23.87 -8.75 9.72
N ALA A 427 -25.20 -8.78 9.59
CA ALA A 427 -25.87 -9.52 8.52
C ALA A 427 -25.55 -8.92 7.14
N THR A 428 -25.45 -7.58 7.05
CA THR A 428 -24.97 -6.89 5.85
C THR A 428 -23.55 -7.35 5.49
N ASN A 429 -22.62 -7.36 6.45
CA ASN A 429 -21.25 -7.82 6.21
C ASN A 429 -21.19 -9.30 5.78
N ALA A 430 -22.02 -10.15 6.40
CA ALA A 430 -22.13 -11.55 6.02
C ALA A 430 -22.70 -11.72 4.59
N ALA A 431 -23.70 -10.92 4.22
CA ALA A 431 -24.28 -10.90 2.87
C ALA A 431 -23.29 -10.42 1.81
N VAL A 432 -22.48 -9.39 2.10
CA VAL A 432 -21.36 -8.95 1.25
C VAL A 432 -20.37 -10.09 1.05
N ASN A 433 -19.91 -10.74 2.12
CA ASN A 433 -18.98 -11.85 2.03
C ASN A 433 -19.56 -13.04 1.24
N LEU A 434 -20.85 -13.37 1.44
CA LEU A 434 -21.55 -14.39 0.65
C LEU A 434 -21.57 -14.03 -0.83
N SER A 435 -21.91 -12.79 -1.16
CA SER A 435 -21.90 -12.27 -2.54
C SER A 435 -20.52 -12.47 -3.18
N THR A 436 -19.45 -12.08 -2.50
CA THR A 436 -18.07 -12.26 -2.98
C THR A 436 -17.73 -13.73 -3.20
N ILE A 437 -18.13 -14.63 -2.29
CA ILE A 437 -17.89 -16.07 -2.45
C ILE A 437 -18.60 -16.61 -3.70
N TYR A 438 -19.88 -16.30 -3.90
CA TYR A 438 -20.61 -16.76 -5.11
C TYR A 438 -20.04 -16.16 -6.38
N TYR A 439 -19.60 -14.90 -6.33
CA TYR A 439 -18.94 -14.23 -7.44
C TYR A 439 -17.67 -15.00 -7.86
N LEU A 440 -16.82 -15.37 -6.89
CA LEU A 440 -15.61 -16.16 -7.13
C LEU A 440 -15.90 -17.58 -7.61
N GLN A 441 -17.04 -18.17 -7.23
CA GLN A 441 -17.51 -19.46 -7.74
C GLN A 441 -18.05 -19.37 -9.18
N GLY A 442 -18.29 -18.17 -9.70
CA GLY A 442 -18.91 -17.92 -11.01
C GLY A 442 -20.44 -17.91 -10.99
N ASP A 443 -21.09 -18.07 -9.83
CA ASP A 443 -22.55 -17.93 -9.69
C ASP A 443 -22.94 -16.46 -9.51
N ILE A 444 -22.97 -15.73 -10.62
CA ILE A 444 -23.24 -14.29 -10.66
C ILE A 444 -24.67 -13.97 -10.20
N SER A 445 -25.64 -14.87 -10.44
CA SER A 445 -27.04 -14.65 -10.07
C SER A 445 -27.24 -14.69 -8.56
N SER A 446 -26.65 -15.69 -7.88
CA SER A 446 -26.68 -15.72 -6.41
C SER A 446 -25.90 -14.56 -5.82
N ALA A 447 -24.74 -14.21 -6.39
CA ALA A 447 -23.93 -13.08 -5.92
C ALA A 447 -24.71 -11.76 -5.91
N GLU A 448 -25.36 -11.43 -7.04
CA GLU A 448 -26.20 -10.23 -7.15
C GLU A 448 -27.32 -10.21 -6.12
N LYS A 449 -28.02 -11.34 -5.91
CA LYS A 449 -29.09 -11.44 -4.91
C LYS A 449 -28.60 -11.07 -3.51
N TYR A 450 -27.44 -11.59 -3.08
CA TYR A 450 -26.90 -11.28 -1.75
C TYR A 450 -26.35 -9.84 -1.67
N ALA A 451 -25.82 -9.31 -2.76
CA ALA A 451 -25.39 -7.92 -2.83
C ALA A 451 -26.58 -6.94 -2.75
N GLU A 452 -27.73 -7.29 -3.35
CA GLU A 452 -28.98 -6.54 -3.21
C GLU A 452 -29.51 -6.58 -1.78
N VAL A 453 -29.49 -7.76 -1.12
CA VAL A 453 -29.85 -7.89 0.30
C VAL A 453 -28.96 -6.99 1.18
N ALA A 454 -27.66 -6.95 0.90
CA ALA A 454 -26.73 -6.08 1.62
C ALA A 454 -27.06 -4.59 1.40
N ARG A 455 -27.31 -4.18 0.16
CA ARG A 455 -27.70 -2.81 -0.19
C ARG A 455 -29.01 -2.39 0.50
N ASP A 456 -30.01 -3.26 0.47
CA ASP A 456 -31.33 -2.97 1.04
C ASP A 456 -31.28 -2.90 2.57
N SER A 457 -30.34 -3.63 3.19
CA SER A 457 -30.12 -3.61 4.65
C SER A 457 -29.30 -2.40 5.11
N ASP A 458 -28.28 -2.00 4.33
CA ASP A 458 -27.45 -0.83 4.60
C ASP A 458 -27.17 -0.04 3.30
N PRO A 459 -27.96 1.02 3.02
CA PRO A 459 -27.78 1.84 1.83
C PRO A 459 -26.46 2.61 1.74
N TYR A 460 -25.71 2.73 2.85
CA TYR A 460 -24.44 3.46 2.89
C TYR A 460 -23.21 2.55 2.82
N ASN A 461 -23.41 1.24 2.69
CA ASN A 461 -22.30 0.29 2.63
C ASN A 461 -21.66 0.27 1.23
N ALA A 462 -20.49 0.90 1.09
CA ALA A 462 -19.71 0.94 -0.16
C ALA A 462 -19.41 -0.48 -0.70
N ALA A 463 -19.15 -1.46 0.18
CA ALA A 463 -18.83 -2.83 -0.22
C ALA A 463 -19.99 -3.52 -0.96
N ALA A 464 -21.24 -3.25 -0.57
CA ALA A 464 -22.40 -3.80 -1.27
C ALA A 464 -22.49 -3.30 -2.72
N PHE A 465 -22.21 -2.02 -2.94
CA PHE A 465 -22.15 -1.43 -4.28
C PHE A 465 -20.98 -1.97 -5.12
N VAL A 466 -19.82 -2.22 -4.50
CA VAL A 466 -18.69 -2.88 -5.18
C VAL A 466 -19.08 -4.29 -5.64
N CYS A 467 -19.75 -5.08 -4.81
CA CYS A 467 -20.26 -6.39 -5.22
C CYS A 467 -21.23 -6.31 -6.40
N LEU A 468 -22.20 -5.39 -6.38
CA LEU A 468 -23.15 -5.19 -7.49
C LEU A 468 -22.44 -4.72 -8.77
N GLY A 469 -21.46 -3.84 -8.63
CA GLY A 469 -20.60 -3.37 -9.72
C GLY A 469 -19.82 -4.52 -10.37
N ASN A 470 -19.19 -5.38 -9.55
CA ASN A 470 -18.46 -6.56 -10.01
C ASN A 470 -19.38 -7.55 -10.74
N CYS A 471 -20.57 -7.82 -10.20
CA CYS A 471 -21.57 -8.66 -10.86
C CYS A 471 -22.00 -8.09 -12.23
N SER A 472 -22.19 -6.77 -12.30
CA SER A 472 -22.54 -6.08 -13.55
C SER A 472 -21.40 -6.10 -14.57
N LEU A 473 -20.16 -5.91 -14.13
CA LEU A 473 -18.96 -5.95 -14.96
C LEU A 473 -18.77 -7.34 -15.58
N ARG A 474 -18.96 -8.40 -14.78
CA ARG A 474 -18.87 -9.79 -15.27
C ARG A 474 -19.95 -10.14 -16.30
N ARG A 475 -21.09 -9.43 -16.29
CA ARG A 475 -22.13 -9.51 -17.33
C ARG A 475 -21.86 -8.61 -18.55
N ALA A 476 -20.72 -7.92 -18.59
CA ALA A 476 -20.37 -6.90 -19.57
C ALA A 476 -21.30 -5.67 -19.60
N ASP A 477 -22.08 -5.44 -18.53
CA ASP A 477 -22.92 -4.25 -18.35
C ASP A 477 -22.08 -3.08 -17.79
N TYR A 478 -21.13 -2.57 -18.59
CA TYR A 478 -20.15 -1.57 -18.15
C TYR A 478 -20.76 -0.26 -17.62
N ASN A 479 -21.90 0.17 -18.16
CA ASN A 479 -22.57 1.40 -17.71
C ASN A 479 -23.13 1.26 -16.30
N LYS A 480 -23.82 0.15 -15.99
CA LYS A 480 -24.33 -0.11 -14.64
C LYS A 480 -23.19 -0.33 -13.65
N ALA A 481 -22.15 -1.05 -14.07
CA ALA A 481 -20.97 -1.26 -13.25
C ALA A 481 -20.34 0.07 -12.82
N ARG A 482 -20.13 0.99 -13.77
CA ARG A 482 -19.64 2.34 -13.49
C ARG A 482 -20.53 3.07 -12.49
N ASP A 483 -21.84 3.06 -12.70
CA ASP A 483 -22.78 3.79 -11.83
C ASP A 483 -22.76 3.23 -10.40
N PHE A 484 -22.67 1.91 -10.23
CA PHE A 484 -22.52 1.30 -8.90
C PHE A 484 -21.19 1.63 -8.23
N PHE A 485 -20.07 1.62 -8.97
CA PHE A 485 -18.77 2.01 -8.39
C PHE A 485 -18.72 3.48 -8.02
N LEU A 486 -19.38 4.37 -8.77
CA LEU A 486 -19.53 5.77 -8.39
C LEU A 486 -20.33 5.91 -7.09
N CYS A 487 -21.44 5.17 -6.94
CA CYS A 487 -22.17 5.13 -5.68
C CYS A 487 -21.35 4.57 -4.51
N ALA A 488 -20.44 3.63 -4.76
CA ALA A 488 -19.51 3.14 -3.74
C ALA A 488 -18.55 4.28 -3.28
N LEU A 489 -18.02 5.06 -4.23
CA LEU A 489 -17.13 6.19 -3.95
C LEU A 489 -17.84 7.40 -3.31
N ASP A 490 -19.13 7.59 -3.59
CA ASP A 490 -19.94 8.61 -2.92
C ASP A 490 -20.12 8.31 -1.42
N ASN A 491 -20.17 7.02 -1.06
CA ASN A 491 -20.25 6.57 0.34
C ASN A 491 -18.88 6.50 1.02
N ASP A 492 -17.87 5.95 0.31
CA ASP A 492 -16.48 5.90 0.76
C ASP A 492 -15.53 6.35 -0.35
N ALA A 493 -15.10 7.60 -0.27
CA ALA A 493 -14.20 8.22 -1.24
C ALA A 493 -12.82 7.55 -1.33
N ALA A 494 -12.42 6.78 -0.32
CA ALA A 494 -11.14 6.10 -0.25
C ALA A 494 -11.25 4.59 -0.53
N CYS A 495 -12.42 4.08 -0.94
CA CYS A 495 -12.63 2.67 -1.24
C CYS A 495 -11.72 2.23 -2.40
N VAL A 496 -10.71 1.42 -2.05
CA VAL A 496 -9.65 0.93 -2.94
C VAL A 496 -10.21 0.07 -4.06
N GLU A 497 -11.13 -0.83 -3.71
CA GLU A 497 -11.76 -1.79 -4.59
C GLU A 497 -12.61 -1.07 -5.65
N ALA A 498 -13.37 -0.05 -5.23
CA ALA A 498 -14.18 0.76 -6.13
C ALA A 498 -13.31 1.56 -7.10
N LEU A 499 -12.24 2.22 -6.64
CA LEU A 499 -11.31 2.97 -7.49
C LEU A 499 -10.65 2.07 -8.55
N TYR A 500 -10.16 0.90 -8.12
CA TYR A 500 -9.50 -0.05 -9.01
C TYR A 500 -10.46 -0.63 -10.06
N ASN A 501 -11.63 -1.14 -9.63
CA ASN A 501 -12.60 -1.72 -10.54
C ASN A 501 -13.24 -0.66 -11.46
N LEU A 502 -13.41 0.58 -11.00
CA LEU A 502 -13.83 1.71 -11.83
C LEU A 502 -12.78 2.03 -12.91
N GLY A 503 -11.49 2.04 -12.55
CA GLY A 503 -10.39 2.18 -13.50
C GLY A 503 -10.45 1.12 -14.60
N LEU A 504 -10.63 -0.15 -14.23
CA LEU A 504 -10.80 -1.24 -15.19
C LEU A 504 -12.04 -1.05 -16.08
N THR A 505 -13.19 -0.64 -15.53
CA THR A 505 -14.38 -0.35 -16.37
C THR A 505 -14.16 0.78 -17.37
N TYR A 506 -13.42 1.82 -17.00
CA TYR A 506 -13.07 2.89 -17.92
C TYR A 506 -12.10 2.43 -19.01
N ARG A 507 -11.13 1.57 -18.67
CA ARG A 507 -10.25 0.92 -19.64
C ARG A 507 -11.03 0.07 -20.63
N SER A 508 -11.93 -0.79 -20.17
CA SER A 508 -12.79 -1.63 -21.04
C SER A 508 -13.73 -0.82 -21.93
N THR A 509 -14.10 0.40 -21.53
CA THR A 509 -14.91 1.33 -22.35
C THR A 509 -14.07 2.31 -23.18
N HIS A 510 -12.76 2.09 -23.27
CA HIS A 510 -11.78 2.93 -23.97
C HIS A 510 -11.73 4.41 -23.52
N GLN A 511 -12.14 4.70 -22.28
CA GLN A 511 -12.00 6.03 -21.65
C GLN A 511 -10.69 6.10 -20.85
N LEU A 512 -9.56 6.04 -21.57
CA LEU A 512 -8.22 5.91 -20.97
C LEU A 512 -7.85 7.07 -20.02
N ASP A 513 -8.22 8.31 -20.35
CA ASP A 513 -7.92 9.47 -19.50
C ASP A 513 -8.58 9.37 -18.12
N LYS A 514 -9.85 8.96 -18.07
CA LYS A 514 -10.58 8.79 -16.80
C LYS A 514 -10.08 7.59 -16.01
N SER A 515 -9.68 6.53 -16.72
CA SER A 515 -9.03 5.36 -16.12
C SER A 515 -7.75 5.78 -15.40
N MET A 516 -6.89 6.54 -16.09
CA MET A 516 -5.64 7.08 -15.53
C MET A 516 -5.89 7.92 -14.28
N GLU A 517 -6.91 8.78 -14.29
CA GLU A 517 -7.28 9.58 -13.10
C GLU A 517 -7.62 8.70 -11.88
N GLN A 518 -8.36 7.60 -12.07
CA GLN A 518 -8.71 6.70 -10.96
C GLN A 518 -7.49 5.94 -10.44
N PHE A 519 -6.62 5.45 -11.32
CA PHE A 519 -5.41 4.74 -10.88
C PHE A 519 -4.39 5.66 -10.22
N VAL A 520 -4.30 6.94 -10.62
CA VAL A 520 -3.48 7.94 -9.92
C VAL A 520 -4.05 8.22 -8.52
N LYS A 521 -5.37 8.36 -8.38
CA LYS A 521 -6.02 8.47 -7.05
C LYS A 521 -5.72 7.24 -6.20
N LEU A 522 -5.83 6.05 -6.79
CA LEU A 522 -5.53 4.79 -6.12
C LEU A 522 -4.07 4.71 -5.66
N GLN A 523 -3.13 5.20 -6.45
CA GLN A 523 -1.71 5.27 -6.09
C GLN A 523 -1.45 6.22 -4.90
N MET A 524 -2.22 7.31 -4.77
CA MET A 524 -2.12 8.20 -3.61
C MET A 524 -2.53 7.48 -2.30
N VAL A 525 -3.47 6.54 -2.38
CA VAL A 525 -3.90 5.69 -1.25
C VAL A 525 -2.91 4.54 -1.04
N LEU A 526 -2.51 3.85 -2.11
CA LEU A 526 -1.63 2.68 -2.10
C LEU A 526 -0.31 2.96 -2.83
N ARG A 527 0.63 3.57 -2.12
CA ARG A 527 1.88 4.11 -2.72
C ARG A 527 2.80 3.07 -3.38
N HIS A 528 2.74 1.80 -2.99
CA HIS A 528 3.72 0.77 -3.41
C HIS A 528 3.11 -0.59 -3.79
N GLN A 529 1.83 -0.64 -4.16
CA GLN A 529 1.20 -1.89 -4.59
C GLN A 529 1.58 -2.19 -6.05
N PRO A 530 2.25 -3.32 -6.36
CA PRO A 530 2.77 -3.59 -7.70
C PRO A 530 1.66 -3.72 -8.76
N GLU A 531 0.52 -4.30 -8.42
CA GLU A 531 -0.61 -4.50 -9.33
C GLU A 531 -1.14 -3.16 -9.84
N VAL A 532 -1.25 -2.15 -8.97
CA VAL A 532 -1.69 -0.79 -9.35
C VAL A 532 -0.68 -0.13 -10.29
N LEU A 533 0.60 -0.26 -9.99
CA LEU A 533 1.68 0.31 -10.80
C LEU A 533 1.76 -0.34 -12.19
N VAL A 534 1.53 -1.66 -12.28
CA VAL A 534 1.43 -2.37 -13.57
C VAL A 534 0.24 -1.85 -14.39
N GLN A 535 -0.92 -1.61 -13.75
CA GLN A 535 -2.07 -1.04 -14.45
C GLN A 535 -1.76 0.37 -14.99
N VAL A 536 -1.13 1.23 -14.20
CA VAL A 536 -0.68 2.56 -14.65
C VAL A 536 0.32 2.47 -15.81
N ALA A 537 1.30 1.56 -15.74
CA ALA A 537 2.26 1.34 -16.81
C ALA A 537 1.57 0.89 -18.10
N SER A 538 0.68 -0.10 -18.01
CA SER A 538 -0.06 -0.62 -19.17
C SER A 538 -0.99 0.41 -19.81
N LEU A 539 -1.60 1.31 -19.01
CA LEU A 539 -2.39 2.42 -19.55
C LEU A 539 -1.52 3.43 -20.30
N ASN A 540 -0.30 3.69 -19.83
CA ASN A 540 0.64 4.55 -20.56
C ASN A 540 1.07 3.90 -21.89
N GLU A 541 1.22 2.58 -21.95
CA GLU A 541 1.45 1.87 -23.22
C GLU A 541 0.26 2.02 -24.18
N GLU A 542 -0.97 1.89 -23.69
CA GLU A 542 -2.19 2.07 -24.51
C GLU A 542 -2.36 3.51 -25.01
N LEU A 543 -1.92 4.49 -24.22
CA LEU A 543 -1.87 5.90 -24.60
C LEU A 543 -0.73 6.22 -25.59
N GLY A 544 0.21 5.29 -25.80
CA GLY A 544 1.39 5.47 -26.66
C GLY A 544 2.56 6.20 -25.98
N ASN A 545 2.52 6.38 -24.66
CA ASN A 545 3.58 6.98 -23.85
C ASN A 545 4.58 5.91 -23.38
N ASP A 546 5.27 5.26 -24.33
CA ASP A 546 6.17 4.13 -24.05
C ASP A 546 7.32 4.49 -23.08
N GLU A 547 7.84 5.72 -23.13
CA GLU A 547 8.90 6.19 -22.21
C GLU A 547 8.41 6.22 -20.74
N GLN A 548 7.21 6.75 -20.50
CA GLN A 548 6.62 6.79 -19.17
C GLN A 548 6.24 5.39 -18.69
N ALA A 549 5.75 4.52 -19.58
CA ALA A 549 5.46 3.13 -19.26
C ALA A 549 6.70 2.40 -18.73
N ILE A 550 7.87 2.60 -19.34
CA ILE A 550 9.13 2.02 -18.88
C ILE A 550 9.48 2.51 -17.48
N GLU A 551 9.38 3.82 -17.19
CA GLU A 551 9.63 4.34 -15.85
C GLU A 551 8.75 3.66 -14.80
N TRP A 552 7.46 3.48 -15.09
CA TRP A 552 6.54 2.80 -14.21
C TRP A 552 6.86 1.31 -14.04
N TYR A 553 7.12 0.58 -15.12
CA TYR A 553 7.51 -0.82 -15.03
C TYR A 553 8.85 -1.02 -14.30
N LEU A 554 9.80 -0.10 -14.44
CA LEU A 554 11.05 -0.12 -13.67
C LEU A 554 10.79 0.07 -12.18
N GLN A 555 9.87 0.97 -11.79
CA GLN A 555 9.45 1.09 -10.39
C GLN A 555 8.85 -0.22 -9.87
N VAL A 556 8.00 -0.90 -10.65
CA VAL A 556 7.50 -2.23 -10.28
C VAL A 556 8.63 -3.23 -10.10
N HIS A 557 9.59 -3.24 -11.03
CA HIS A 557 10.76 -4.13 -10.96
C HIS A 557 11.62 -3.90 -9.71
N THR A 558 11.68 -2.67 -9.18
CA THR A 558 12.35 -2.42 -7.88
C THR A 558 11.66 -3.08 -6.69
N VAL A 559 10.33 -3.23 -6.75
CA VAL A 559 9.52 -3.84 -5.69
C VAL A 559 9.48 -5.36 -5.86
N VAL A 560 9.24 -5.84 -7.08
CA VAL A 560 9.16 -7.27 -7.43
C VAL A 560 10.11 -7.57 -8.60
N PRO A 561 11.39 -7.89 -8.31
CA PRO A 561 12.39 -8.12 -9.36
C PRO A 561 12.17 -9.41 -10.17
N SER A 562 11.34 -10.33 -9.68
CA SER A 562 11.20 -11.69 -10.22
C SER A 562 9.92 -11.93 -11.00
N ASP A 563 9.08 -10.91 -11.15
CA ASP A 563 7.81 -11.02 -11.90
C ASP A 563 8.08 -11.16 -13.40
N GLU A 564 7.73 -12.31 -13.97
CA GLU A 564 7.94 -12.61 -15.38
C GLU A 564 7.12 -11.73 -16.31
N GLY A 565 5.91 -11.34 -15.90
CA GLY A 565 4.98 -10.57 -16.72
C GLY A 565 5.47 -9.14 -16.91
N VAL A 566 5.98 -8.52 -15.84
CA VAL A 566 6.58 -7.19 -15.88
C VAL A 566 7.87 -7.19 -16.70
N LEU A 567 8.73 -8.19 -16.52
CA LEU A 567 9.95 -8.33 -17.31
C LEU A 567 9.66 -8.52 -18.81
N GLN A 568 8.63 -9.29 -19.13
CA GLN A 568 8.16 -9.43 -20.51
C GLN A 568 7.69 -8.07 -21.05
N LYS A 569 6.85 -7.34 -20.30
CA LYS A 569 6.33 -6.04 -20.73
C LYS A 569 7.46 -5.03 -20.96
N LEU A 570 8.42 -4.92 -20.04
CA LEU A 570 9.64 -4.12 -20.25
C LEU A 570 10.36 -4.49 -21.55
N GLY A 571 10.57 -5.79 -21.80
CA GLY A 571 11.19 -6.26 -23.04
C GLY A 571 10.40 -5.84 -24.29
N GLU A 572 9.06 -5.91 -24.23
CA GLU A 572 8.16 -5.48 -25.29
C GLU A 572 8.23 -3.97 -25.54
N THR A 573 8.16 -3.16 -24.48
CA THR A 573 8.21 -1.69 -24.58
C THR A 573 9.57 -1.22 -25.12
N PHE A 574 10.68 -1.82 -24.67
CA PHE A 574 12.03 -1.50 -25.19
C PHE A 574 12.21 -1.90 -26.65
N ASP A 575 11.67 -3.04 -27.08
CA ASP A 575 11.72 -3.47 -28.49
C ASP A 575 10.90 -2.52 -29.38
N ARG A 576 9.75 -2.01 -28.88
CA ARG A 576 8.93 -1.01 -29.57
C ARG A 576 9.66 0.33 -29.75
N LEU A 577 10.45 0.76 -28.76
CA LEU A 577 11.33 1.93 -28.85
C LEU A 577 12.58 1.69 -29.72
N GLY A 578 12.86 0.44 -30.10
CA GLY A 578 13.99 0.05 -30.93
C GLY A 578 15.28 -0.25 -30.17
N ASP A 579 15.29 -0.20 -28.83
CA ASP A 579 16.42 -0.62 -28.01
C ASP A 579 16.41 -2.15 -27.81
N ARG A 580 16.83 -2.84 -28.87
CA ARG A 580 16.93 -4.30 -28.89
C ARG A 580 17.93 -4.89 -27.91
N GLN A 581 18.90 -4.09 -27.42
CA GLN A 581 19.89 -4.59 -26.46
C GLN A 581 19.28 -4.70 -25.06
N GLN A 582 18.58 -3.66 -24.62
CA GLN A 582 17.85 -3.68 -23.35
C GLN A 582 16.70 -4.69 -23.40
N ALA A 583 15.95 -4.73 -24.52
CA ALA A 583 14.90 -5.74 -24.70
C ALA A 583 15.43 -7.16 -24.51
N PHE A 584 16.61 -7.48 -25.08
CA PHE A 584 17.22 -8.79 -24.92
C PHE A 584 17.55 -9.12 -23.46
N GLN A 585 18.06 -8.16 -22.69
CA GLN A 585 18.36 -8.37 -21.26
C GLN A 585 17.09 -8.76 -20.51
N TYR A 586 16.03 -7.95 -20.60
CA TYR A 586 14.77 -8.21 -19.88
C TYR A 586 14.05 -9.47 -20.35
N TYR A 587 14.03 -9.77 -21.66
CA TYR A 587 13.49 -11.04 -22.15
C TYR A 587 14.31 -12.24 -21.68
N SER A 588 15.64 -12.12 -21.60
CA SER A 588 16.50 -13.20 -21.11
C SER A 588 16.31 -13.45 -19.60
N ASP A 589 16.10 -12.38 -18.82
CA ASP A 589 15.80 -12.48 -17.40
C ASP A 589 14.38 -13.04 -17.18
N SER A 590 13.38 -12.60 -17.93
CA SER A 590 12.03 -13.18 -17.93
C SER A 590 12.08 -14.69 -18.22
N TYR A 591 12.84 -15.11 -19.25
CA TYR A 591 13.02 -16.52 -19.58
C TYR A 591 13.73 -17.32 -18.48
N ARG A 592 14.65 -16.70 -17.73
CA ARG A 592 15.35 -17.33 -16.60
C ARG A 592 14.39 -17.61 -15.44
N HIS A 593 13.43 -16.72 -15.19
CA HIS A 593 12.42 -16.89 -14.14
C HIS A 593 11.30 -17.86 -14.56
N TYR A 594 10.73 -17.66 -15.75
CA TYR A 594 9.67 -18.51 -16.28
C TYR A 594 9.96 -18.99 -17.71
N PRO A 595 10.62 -20.16 -17.86
CA PRO A 595 11.07 -20.65 -19.17
C PRO A 595 9.96 -21.24 -20.06
N SER A 596 8.69 -21.11 -19.67
CA SER A 596 7.51 -21.66 -20.36
C SER A 596 6.70 -20.59 -21.10
N ASN A 597 7.07 -19.32 -21.01
CA ASN A 597 6.41 -18.26 -21.76
C ASN A 597 6.73 -18.36 -23.26
N LEU A 598 5.71 -18.66 -24.07
CA LEU A 598 5.87 -18.87 -25.51
C LEU A 598 6.25 -17.59 -26.25
N GLU A 599 5.75 -16.44 -25.80
CA GLU A 599 5.99 -15.15 -26.45
C GLU A 599 7.45 -14.71 -26.28
N VAL A 600 7.97 -14.85 -25.06
CA VAL A 600 9.38 -14.58 -24.73
C VAL A 600 10.30 -15.52 -25.51
N ILE A 601 9.97 -16.82 -25.58
CA ILE A 601 10.74 -17.81 -26.36
C ILE A 601 10.75 -17.42 -27.84
N ARG A 602 9.59 -17.04 -28.39
CA ARG A 602 9.46 -16.63 -29.79
C ARG A 602 10.36 -15.44 -30.09
N TRP A 603 10.31 -14.41 -29.24
CA TRP A 603 11.10 -13.20 -29.40
C TRP A 603 12.61 -13.48 -29.31
N LEU A 604 13.06 -14.20 -28.26
CA LEU A 604 14.47 -14.56 -28.09
C LEU A 604 14.99 -15.41 -29.25
N ALA A 605 14.19 -16.35 -29.75
CA ALA A 605 14.57 -17.16 -30.89
C ALA A 605 14.72 -16.30 -32.15
N SER A 606 13.77 -15.39 -32.44
CA SER A 606 13.92 -14.45 -33.55
C SER A 606 15.16 -13.56 -33.40
N TYR A 607 15.42 -13.05 -32.19
CA TYR A 607 16.60 -12.24 -31.90
C TYR A 607 17.90 -13.00 -32.22
N PHE A 608 18.05 -14.24 -31.77
CA PHE A 608 19.23 -15.05 -32.09
C PHE A 608 19.35 -15.40 -33.58
N THR A 609 18.23 -15.56 -34.30
CA THR A 609 18.28 -15.76 -35.75
C THR A 609 18.74 -14.52 -36.51
N GLU A 610 18.41 -13.32 -36.02
CA GLU A 610 18.87 -12.05 -36.58
C GLU A 610 20.33 -11.77 -36.23
N MET A 611 20.77 -12.10 -35.01
CA MET A 611 22.17 -11.95 -34.56
C MET A 611 23.13 -12.98 -35.17
N HIS A 612 22.68 -13.75 -36.17
CA HIS A 612 23.46 -14.80 -36.84
C HIS A 612 24.01 -15.89 -35.89
N VAL A 613 23.30 -16.18 -34.78
CA VAL A 613 23.60 -17.30 -33.87
C VAL A 613 22.45 -18.31 -33.86
N PRO A 614 22.18 -19.00 -34.99
CA PRO A 614 21.03 -19.90 -35.14
C PRO A 614 21.08 -21.14 -34.24
N GLU A 615 22.25 -21.52 -33.70
CA GLU A 615 22.42 -22.67 -32.82
C GLU A 615 21.61 -22.52 -31.52
N LYS A 616 21.63 -21.33 -30.91
CA LYS A 616 20.84 -21.02 -29.71
C LYS A 616 19.35 -20.96 -30.03
N ALA A 617 18.99 -20.45 -31.21
CA ALA A 617 17.60 -20.37 -31.66
C ALA A 617 16.96 -21.76 -31.85
N ILE A 618 17.72 -22.75 -32.32
CA ILE A 618 17.24 -24.14 -32.49
C ILE A 618 16.73 -24.72 -31.17
N ALA A 619 17.49 -24.55 -30.08
CA ALA A 619 17.10 -25.06 -28.76
C ALA A 619 15.81 -24.40 -28.23
N LEU A 620 15.64 -23.10 -28.49
CA LEU A 620 14.43 -22.36 -28.13
C LEU A 620 13.21 -22.79 -28.95
N TYR A 621 13.37 -22.96 -30.26
CA TYR A 621 12.29 -23.44 -31.13
C TYR A 621 11.92 -24.90 -30.86
N GLU A 622 12.88 -25.75 -30.51
CA GLU A 622 12.61 -27.12 -30.07
C GLU A 622 11.75 -27.13 -28.81
N ARG A 623 12.08 -26.28 -27.82
CA ARG A 623 11.27 -26.12 -26.61
C ARG A 623 9.86 -25.60 -26.93
N ALA A 624 9.73 -24.59 -27.79
CA ALA A 624 8.42 -24.10 -28.23
C ALA A 624 7.57 -25.19 -28.90
N GLY A 625 8.21 -26.03 -29.75
CA GLY A 625 7.55 -27.16 -30.41
C GLY A 625 7.11 -28.27 -29.44
N GLN A 626 7.78 -28.43 -28.30
CA GLN A 626 7.33 -29.34 -27.23
C GLN A 626 6.09 -28.79 -26.51
N MET A 627 6.01 -27.47 -26.32
CA MET A 627 4.87 -26.81 -25.65
C MET A 627 3.61 -26.78 -26.53
N ARG A 628 3.76 -26.52 -27.84
CA ARG A 628 2.66 -26.47 -28.82
C ARG A 628 2.96 -27.41 -30.01
N PRO A 629 2.71 -28.73 -29.88
CA PRO A 629 3.07 -29.71 -30.91
C PRO A 629 2.20 -29.62 -32.18
N ASN A 630 1.04 -28.96 -32.11
CA ASN A 630 0.07 -28.84 -33.21
C ASN A 630 0.38 -27.68 -34.17
N GLU A 631 1.42 -26.89 -33.91
CA GLU A 631 1.77 -25.74 -34.73
C GLU A 631 3.02 -26.03 -35.56
N ALA A 632 2.88 -25.95 -36.89
CA ALA A 632 3.99 -26.20 -37.82
C ALA A 632 5.05 -25.08 -37.83
N GLN A 633 4.78 -23.92 -37.23
CA GLN A 633 5.67 -22.75 -37.27
C GLN A 633 7.03 -23.02 -36.60
N TRP A 634 7.05 -23.71 -35.47
CA TRP A 634 8.26 -24.02 -34.70
C TRP A 634 9.21 -24.96 -35.41
N PRO A 635 8.77 -26.13 -35.94
CA PRO A 635 9.66 -27.00 -36.69
C PRO A 635 10.11 -26.38 -38.03
N LEU A 636 9.30 -25.51 -38.66
CA LEU A 636 9.73 -24.78 -39.86
C LEU A 636 10.82 -23.75 -39.55
N ALA A 637 10.67 -22.99 -38.46
CA ALA A 637 11.69 -22.04 -38.00
C ALA A 637 12.99 -22.77 -37.60
N MET A 638 12.88 -23.92 -36.92
CA MET A 638 14.01 -24.78 -36.59
C MET A 638 14.70 -25.32 -37.86
N ALA A 639 13.94 -25.78 -38.86
CA ALA A 639 14.52 -26.24 -40.14
C ALA A 639 15.30 -25.11 -40.83
N SER A 640 14.73 -23.91 -40.90
CA SER A 640 15.41 -22.71 -41.42
C SER A 640 16.71 -22.40 -40.67
N CYS A 641 16.69 -22.49 -39.33
CA CYS A 641 17.90 -22.31 -38.52
C CYS A 641 18.96 -23.37 -38.80
N THR A 642 18.56 -24.65 -38.92
CA THR A 642 19.51 -25.75 -39.24
C THR A 642 20.13 -25.62 -40.63
N GLN A 643 19.40 -25.04 -41.60
CA GLN A 643 19.96 -24.69 -42.91
C GLN A 643 21.04 -23.62 -42.78
N ARG A 644 20.81 -22.58 -41.95
CA ARG A 644 21.80 -21.52 -41.70
C ARG A 644 23.05 -22.01 -40.97
N VAL A 645 22.94 -23.05 -40.14
CA VAL A 645 24.09 -23.74 -39.52
C VAL A 645 24.88 -24.58 -40.54
N GLY A 646 24.29 -24.87 -41.71
CA GLY A 646 24.91 -25.67 -42.79
C GLY A 646 24.59 -27.16 -42.72
N ASN A 647 23.73 -27.61 -41.80
CA ASN A 647 23.35 -29.01 -41.68
C ASN A 647 22.09 -29.32 -42.53
N TYR A 648 22.28 -29.33 -43.85
CA TYR A 648 21.19 -29.51 -44.82
C TYR A 648 20.49 -30.87 -44.72
N HIS A 649 21.21 -31.93 -44.33
CA HIS A 649 20.63 -33.27 -44.22
C HIS A 649 19.63 -33.35 -43.06
N LYS A 650 20.00 -32.82 -41.88
CA LYS A 650 19.09 -32.73 -40.73
C LYS A 650 17.88 -31.85 -41.05
N ALA A 651 18.09 -30.71 -41.72
CA ALA A 651 17.00 -29.83 -42.15
C ALA A 651 15.99 -30.53 -43.06
N LEU A 652 16.48 -31.32 -44.03
CA LEU A 652 15.64 -32.05 -44.97
C LEU A 652 14.81 -33.14 -44.29
N GLN A 653 15.43 -33.92 -43.38
CA GLN A 653 14.70 -34.89 -42.56
C GLN A 653 13.61 -34.22 -41.72
N LEU A 654 13.94 -33.06 -41.11
CA LEU A 654 13.02 -32.32 -40.28
C LEU A 654 11.82 -31.81 -41.08
N LEU A 655 12.04 -31.19 -42.23
CA LEU A 655 10.98 -30.74 -43.12
C LEU A 655 10.11 -31.90 -43.65
N LYS A 656 10.70 -33.05 -44.02
CA LYS A 656 9.93 -34.25 -44.40
C LYS A 656 9.06 -34.75 -43.24
N SER A 657 9.58 -34.76 -42.02
CA SER A 657 8.82 -35.13 -40.83
C SER A 657 7.68 -34.15 -40.54
N THR A 658 7.91 -32.86 -40.70
CA THR A 658 6.90 -31.80 -40.55
C THR A 658 5.82 -31.94 -41.62
N ARG A 659 6.18 -32.25 -42.86
CA ARG A 659 5.24 -32.50 -43.96
C ARG A 659 4.33 -33.68 -43.68
N SER A 660 4.86 -34.77 -43.12
CA SER A 660 4.05 -35.93 -42.73
C SER A 660 3.04 -35.60 -41.64
N LYS A 661 3.37 -34.67 -40.74
CA LYS A 661 2.48 -34.21 -39.66
C LYS A 661 1.49 -33.13 -40.13
N PHE A 662 1.90 -32.28 -41.06
CA PHE A 662 1.14 -31.13 -41.56
C PHE A 662 1.09 -31.13 -43.11
N PRO A 663 0.27 -32.01 -43.72
CA PRO A 663 0.21 -32.17 -45.18
C PRO A 663 -0.48 -31.00 -45.92
N GLU A 664 -1.12 -30.08 -45.21
CA GLU A 664 -1.79 -28.91 -45.83
C GLU A 664 -0.96 -27.62 -45.72
N ASN A 665 0.17 -27.65 -45.02
CA ASN A 665 0.97 -26.44 -44.80
C ASN A 665 1.79 -26.06 -46.05
N ILE A 666 1.45 -24.90 -46.63
CA ILE A 666 2.08 -24.33 -47.84
C ILE A 666 3.53 -23.91 -47.58
N GLU A 667 3.81 -23.28 -46.44
CA GLU A 667 5.15 -22.78 -46.09
C GLU A 667 6.15 -23.94 -45.94
N CYS A 668 5.68 -25.10 -45.46
CA CYS A 668 6.49 -26.32 -45.41
C CYS A 668 6.89 -26.82 -46.80
N LEU A 669 5.98 -26.79 -47.78
CA LEU A 669 6.27 -27.20 -49.15
C LEU A 669 7.22 -26.21 -49.84
N ARG A 670 7.00 -24.91 -49.66
CA ARG A 670 7.90 -23.87 -50.19
C ARG A 670 9.32 -24.04 -49.65
N ALA A 671 9.45 -24.31 -48.34
CA ALA A 671 10.74 -24.57 -47.71
C ALA A 671 11.41 -25.86 -48.24
N LEU A 672 10.63 -26.93 -48.48
CA LEU A 672 11.14 -28.18 -49.06
C LEU A 672 11.61 -28.01 -50.51
N ILE A 673 10.83 -27.32 -51.34
CA ILE A 673 11.19 -27.04 -52.73
C ILE A 673 12.51 -26.28 -52.77
N ARG A 674 12.61 -25.18 -52.01
CA ARG A 674 13.83 -24.37 -51.94
C ARG A 674 15.05 -25.20 -51.53
N LEU A 675 14.92 -26.01 -50.49
CA LEU A 675 16.02 -26.86 -50.03
C LEU A 675 16.40 -27.95 -51.05
N CYS A 676 15.41 -28.59 -51.68
CA CYS A 676 15.66 -29.64 -52.66
C CYS A 676 16.25 -29.08 -53.97
N THR A 677 15.86 -27.87 -54.37
CA THR A 677 16.50 -27.17 -55.51
C THR A 677 17.94 -26.80 -55.19
N ASP A 678 18.21 -26.30 -53.97
CA ASP A 678 19.56 -25.93 -53.54
C ASP A 678 20.49 -27.16 -53.48
N LEU A 679 19.94 -28.34 -53.17
CA LEU A 679 20.67 -29.62 -53.14
C LEU A 679 20.68 -30.39 -54.48
N GLY A 680 19.98 -29.91 -55.52
CA GLY A 680 19.90 -30.57 -56.83
C GLY A 680 19.11 -31.90 -56.83
N LEU A 681 18.17 -32.08 -55.90
CA LEU A 681 17.37 -33.30 -55.76
C LEU A 681 16.16 -33.30 -56.71
N LYS A 682 15.90 -34.43 -57.38
CA LYS A 682 14.78 -34.58 -58.33
C LYS A 682 13.40 -34.47 -57.65
N GLU A 683 13.32 -34.75 -56.35
CA GLU A 683 12.09 -34.64 -55.53
C GLU A 683 11.51 -33.21 -55.53
N ALA A 684 12.29 -32.19 -55.88
CA ALA A 684 11.81 -30.80 -55.97
C ALA A 684 10.64 -30.63 -56.96
N GLY A 685 10.64 -31.38 -58.07
CA GLY A 685 9.56 -31.34 -59.07
C GLY A 685 8.24 -31.89 -58.54
N ASP A 686 8.32 -32.94 -57.72
CA ASP A 686 7.15 -33.59 -57.12
C ASP A 686 6.50 -32.64 -56.09
N TYR A 687 7.29 -32.05 -55.19
CA TYR A 687 6.80 -31.07 -54.22
C TYR A 687 6.22 -29.82 -54.87
N ALA A 688 6.79 -29.36 -56.00
CA ALA A 688 6.26 -28.23 -56.75
C ALA A 688 4.89 -28.54 -57.39
N SER A 689 4.67 -29.78 -57.82
CA SER A 689 3.36 -30.21 -58.31
C SER A 689 2.31 -30.27 -57.19
N ASP A 690 2.72 -30.72 -56.00
CA ASP A 690 1.86 -30.80 -54.81
C ASP A 690 1.50 -29.41 -54.27
N LEU A 691 2.45 -28.46 -54.31
CA LEU A 691 2.19 -27.06 -53.97
C LEU A 691 1.12 -26.45 -54.88
N ARG A 692 1.21 -26.67 -56.20
CA ARG A 692 0.21 -26.15 -57.15
C ARG A 692 -1.18 -26.74 -56.90
N LYS A 693 -1.28 -28.03 -56.56
CA LYS A 693 -2.55 -28.67 -56.21
C LYS A 693 -3.17 -28.06 -54.95
N LEU A 694 -2.35 -27.84 -53.91
CA LEU A 694 -2.81 -27.23 -52.65
C LEU A 694 -3.23 -25.78 -52.83
N GLU A 695 -2.44 -24.96 -53.55
CA GLU A 695 -2.80 -23.57 -53.84
C GLU A 695 -4.08 -23.48 -54.69
N HIS A 696 -4.26 -24.39 -55.64
CA HIS A 696 -5.51 -24.47 -56.42
C HIS A 696 -6.70 -24.84 -55.53
N SER A 697 -6.58 -25.85 -54.66
CA SER A 697 -7.66 -26.23 -53.73
C SER A 697 -8.03 -25.12 -52.74
N GLN A 698 -7.07 -24.34 -52.24
CA GLN A 698 -7.35 -23.17 -51.39
C GLN A 698 -8.04 -22.04 -52.15
N SER A 699 -7.65 -21.80 -53.41
CA SER A 699 -8.29 -20.81 -54.26
C SER A 699 -9.76 -21.15 -54.54
N GLU A 700 -10.07 -22.44 -54.72
CA GLU A 700 -11.44 -22.92 -54.91
C GLU A 700 -12.27 -22.82 -53.62
N ALA A 701 -11.71 -23.19 -52.47
CA ALA A 701 -12.37 -23.08 -51.17
C ALA A 701 -12.73 -21.62 -50.81
N SER A 702 -11.79 -20.68 -51.01
CA SER A 702 -12.02 -19.25 -50.78
C SER A 702 -13.02 -18.63 -51.76
N SER A 703 -13.07 -19.14 -53.00
CA SER A 703 -14.07 -18.76 -54.01
C SER A 703 -15.48 -19.25 -53.64
N GLN A 704 -15.59 -20.45 -53.07
CA GLN A 704 -16.85 -21.00 -52.58
C GLN A 704 -17.37 -20.25 -51.35
N GLU A 705 -16.51 -19.90 -50.37
CA GLU A 705 -16.91 -19.07 -49.22
C GLU A 705 -17.42 -17.68 -49.63
N ASN A 706 -16.77 -17.05 -50.62
CA ASN A 706 -17.20 -15.75 -51.14
C ASN A 706 -18.53 -15.83 -51.92
N ASN A 707 -18.82 -16.96 -52.57
CA ASN A 707 -20.12 -17.22 -53.21
C ASN A 707 -21.24 -17.52 -52.19
N ILE A 708 -20.92 -18.17 -51.07
CA ILE A 708 -21.87 -18.43 -49.97
C ILE A 708 -22.21 -17.12 -49.23
N LYS A 709 -21.23 -16.24 -48.99
CA LYS A 709 -21.46 -14.91 -48.40
C LYS A 709 -22.28 -13.98 -49.30
N ARG A 710 -22.23 -14.16 -50.64
CA ARG A 710 -23.08 -13.43 -51.60
C ARG A 710 -24.50 -13.97 -51.73
N THR A 711 -24.77 -15.19 -51.26
CA THR A 711 -26.09 -15.83 -51.35
C THR A 711 -26.82 -15.91 -50.00
N GLY A 712 -26.20 -15.43 -48.91
CA GLY A 712 -26.75 -15.42 -47.55
C GLY A 712 -27.78 -14.34 -47.20
N THR A 713 -28.27 -13.54 -48.16
CA THR A 713 -29.39 -12.59 -47.99
C THR A 713 -30.64 -13.05 -48.73
N SER A 714 -31.08 -14.29 -48.50
CA SER A 714 -32.51 -14.65 -48.63
C SER A 714 -32.80 -15.94 -47.86
N VAL A 715 -33.19 -15.82 -46.60
CA VAL A 715 -33.84 -16.93 -45.89
C VAL A 715 -35.32 -16.93 -46.28
N THR A 716 -35.72 -17.86 -47.14
CA THR A 716 -37.11 -18.30 -47.25
C THR A 716 -37.20 -19.76 -46.82
N TYR A 717 -37.91 -19.96 -45.71
CA TYR A 717 -38.34 -21.28 -45.23
C TYR A 717 -39.27 -21.94 -46.25
N SER A 718 -38.97 -23.18 -46.62
CA SER A 718 -39.86 -24.07 -47.35
C SER A 718 -39.94 -25.39 -46.61
N SER A 719 -41.06 -25.62 -45.92
CA SER A 719 -41.47 -26.94 -45.46
C SER A 719 -42.85 -27.23 -46.04
N GLY A 720 -43.00 -28.43 -46.60
CA GLY A 720 -44.11 -28.80 -47.45
C GLY A 720 -45.29 -29.45 -46.74
N ARG A 721 -46.43 -29.36 -47.45
CA ARG A 721 -47.57 -30.29 -47.52
C ARG A 721 -48.45 -30.52 -46.28
N GLY A 722 -49.73 -30.15 -46.43
CA GLY A 722 -50.84 -30.80 -45.72
C GLY A 722 -52.22 -30.14 -45.85
N SER A 723 -53.01 -30.62 -46.82
CA SER A 723 -54.49 -30.71 -46.83
C SER A 723 -55.44 -29.48 -46.74
N ARG A 724 -56.27 -29.40 -47.80
CA ARG A 724 -57.75 -29.25 -47.84
C ARG A 724 -58.46 -27.96 -47.38
N LEU A 725 -59.44 -27.57 -48.22
CA LEU A 725 -60.63 -26.72 -48.01
C LEU A 725 -60.35 -25.21 -47.85
N SER A 726 -61.23 -24.28 -48.18
CA SER A 726 -62.32 -24.15 -49.16
C SER A 726 -62.57 -22.65 -49.30
N SER A 727 -63.12 -22.25 -50.45
CA SER A 727 -64.05 -21.12 -50.63
C SER A 727 -63.64 -19.67 -50.32
N ALA A 728 -63.95 -18.84 -51.32
CA ALA A 728 -64.48 -17.47 -51.22
C ALA A 728 -63.50 -16.39 -50.77
N ALA A 729 -63.52 -15.16 -51.29
CA ALA A 729 -64.20 -14.54 -52.41
C ALA A 729 -63.55 -13.13 -52.50
N SER A 730 -63.69 -12.54 -53.68
CA SER A 730 -63.90 -11.10 -53.89
C SER A 730 -62.91 -10.10 -53.29
N GLY A 731 -62.30 -9.34 -54.21
CA GLY A 731 -62.77 -7.96 -54.33
C GLY A 731 -61.70 -6.90 -54.51
N ILE A 732 -61.68 -6.36 -55.73
CA ILE A 732 -61.77 -4.92 -56.01
C ILE A 732 -60.48 -4.11 -55.80
N ASP A 733 -59.83 -3.87 -56.95
CA ASP A 733 -59.72 -2.55 -57.58
C ASP A 733 -59.14 -1.37 -56.78
N ALA A 734 -57.99 -0.92 -57.30
CA ALA A 734 -57.89 0.35 -58.03
C ALA A 734 -57.44 1.64 -57.31
N ILE A 735 -56.29 2.14 -57.79
CA ILE A 735 -56.12 3.44 -58.48
C ILE A 735 -55.89 4.74 -57.65
N LEU A 736 -55.00 5.58 -58.23
CA LEU A 736 -54.67 7.01 -58.04
C LEU A 736 -53.68 7.35 -56.90
N LYS A 737 -52.43 7.74 -57.20
CA LYS A 737 -51.93 9.06 -57.71
C LYS A 737 -52.45 10.26 -56.91
N SER A 738 -51.54 10.93 -56.20
CA SER A 738 -51.00 12.27 -56.49
C SER A 738 -50.69 13.06 -55.21
N GLN A 739 -49.52 13.71 -55.19
CA GLN A 739 -49.14 14.75 -54.21
C GLN A 739 -50.11 15.94 -54.24
N PRO A 740 -50.10 16.84 -53.23
CA PRO A 740 -49.32 18.09 -53.39
C PRO A 740 -48.76 18.70 -52.09
N THR A 741 -48.18 19.89 -52.28
CA THR A 741 -47.25 20.72 -51.49
C THR A 741 -47.88 21.72 -50.48
N SER A 742 -47.06 22.18 -49.51
CA SER A 742 -47.03 23.49 -48.79
C SER A 742 -48.18 23.82 -47.80
N ALA A 743 -48.07 24.55 -46.68
CA ALA A 743 -47.10 25.55 -46.17
C ALA A 743 -47.24 25.81 -44.63
N GLU A 744 -46.17 26.37 -44.03
CA GLU A 744 -46.09 27.50 -43.07
C GLU A 744 -46.34 27.46 -41.52
N SER A 745 -45.37 28.13 -40.84
CA SER A 745 -45.42 28.97 -39.60
C SER A 745 -45.24 28.26 -38.22
N LEU A 746 -44.50 28.71 -37.19
CA LEU A 746 -43.88 29.98 -36.73
C LEU A 746 -42.74 29.68 -35.70
N SER A 747 -41.53 30.25 -35.84
CA SER A 747 -40.88 31.31 -35.02
C SER A 747 -40.34 30.97 -33.61
N ASN A 748 -39.01 31.01 -33.42
CA ASN A 748 -38.29 32.17 -32.84
C ASN A 748 -36.81 31.85 -32.53
N LYS A 749 -35.91 32.72 -33.01
CA LYS A 749 -34.52 32.91 -32.55
C LYS A 749 -34.43 34.21 -31.74
N PRO A 750 -33.34 34.45 -31.00
CA PRO A 750 -32.49 35.62 -31.31
C PRO A 750 -30.99 35.22 -31.48
N THR A 751 -30.31 35.56 -32.59
CA THR A 751 -29.45 36.76 -32.86
C THR A 751 -28.10 36.73 -32.13
N THR A 752 -26.92 37.06 -32.65
CA THR A 752 -26.32 37.57 -33.93
C THR A 752 -24.80 37.59 -33.63
N SER A 753 -23.86 37.36 -34.55
CA SER A 753 -23.36 38.40 -35.47
C SER A 753 -22.47 37.82 -36.59
N SER A 754 -22.65 38.43 -37.77
CA SER A 754 -22.05 38.26 -39.08
C SER A 754 -20.54 38.52 -39.19
N TYR A 755 -19.88 37.88 -40.16
CA TYR A 755 -19.17 38.54 -41.27
C TYR A 755 -19.04 37.56 -42.46
N GLN A 756 -19.51 37.98 -43.64
CA GLN A 756 -19.20 37.39 -44.94
C GLN A 756 -18.13 38.24 -45.62
N THR A 757 -17.09 37.61 -46.15
CA THR A 757 -16.22 38.19 -47.17
C THR A 757 -16.07 37.21 -48.33
N THR A 758 -16.05 37.81 -49.51
CA THR A 758 -16.19 37.29 -50.86
C THR A 758 -15.08 36.34 -51.31
N GLN A 759 -15.46 35.39 -52.16
CA GLN A 759 -14.61 34.46 -52.90
C GLN A 759 -13.58 35.20 -53.78
N ILE A 760 -12.33 34.72 -53.74
CA ILE A 760 -11.30 35.01 -54.74
C ILE A 760 -10.80 33.65 -55.26
N ASP A 761 -10.84 33.52 -56.58
CA ASP A 761 -10.46 32.37 -57.38
C ASP A 761 -8.95 32.43 -57.67
N THR A 762 -8.19 31.41 -57.27
CA THR A 762 -6.75 31.29 -57.58
C THR A 762 -6.43 29.87 -58.04
N SER A 763 -6.81 29.55 -59.28
CA SER A 763 -6.31 28.39 -60.00
C SER A 763 -4.82 28.59 -60.35
N TYR A 764 -3.93 27.92 -59.62
CA TYR A 764 -2.50 27.80 -59.96
C TYR A 764 -2.26 26.43 -60.62
N GLN A 765 -1.79 26.45 -61.88
CA GLN A 765 -1.49 25.27 -62.69
C GLN A 765 0.02 25.05 -62.69
N ASP A 766 0.47 24.00 -61.99
CA ASP A 766 1.88 23.61 -61.88
C ASP A 766 2.40 23.07 -63.23
N GLN A 767 3.52 23.60 -63.71
CA GLN A 767 4.11 23.30 -65.03
C GLN A 767 5.19 22.22 -65.00
N LEU A 768 5.26 21.41 -63.94
CA LEU A 768 6.16 20.26 -63.86
C LEU A 768 5.33 18.98 -63.69
N GLY A 769 5.43 18.07 -64.66
CA GLY A 769 4.72 16.80 -64.67
C GLY A 769 5.03 15.91 -63.44
N PRO A 770 4.22 14.85 -63.20
CA PRO A 770 4.27 14.09 -61.96
C PRO A 770 5.63 13.39 -61.77
N LEU A 771 6.17 13.54 -60.56
CA LEU A 771 7.40 12.87 -60.10
C LEU A 771 7.19 11.34 -60.02
N GLN A 772 8.21 10.58 -60.43
CA GLN A 772 8.24 9.11 -60.34
C GLN A 772 8.15 8.62 -58.88
N GLU A 773 7.20 7.74 -58.60
CA GLU A 773 7.11 7.01 -57.33
C GLU A 773 8.29 6.02 -57.17
N ARG A 774 8.97 6.09 -56.03
CA ARG A 774 9.90 5.04 -55.57
C ARG A 774 9.11 3.89 -54.95
N PRO A 775 9.54 2.62 -55.11
CA PRO A 775 8.81 1.46 -54.61
C PRO A 775 8.77 1.44 -53.08
N ARG A 776 7.56 1.41 -52.52
CA ARG A 776 7.31 1.17 -51.09
C ARG A 776 7.62 -0.28 -50.75
N THR A 777 8.59 -0.51 -49.86
CA THR A 777 8.77 -1.79 -49.19
C THR A 777 7.65 -2.02 -48.18
N SER A 778 7.19 -3.27 -48.12
CA SER A 778 5.99 -3.77 -47.47
C SER A 778 5.90 -3.46 -45.96
N ARG A 779 4.87 -2.70 -45.56
CA ARG A 779 4.32 -2.67 -44.20
C ARG A 779 3.38 -3.87 -44.05
N ARG A 780 3.76 -4.86 -43.23
CA ARG A 780 2.91 -6.00 -42.89
C ARG A 780 1.83 -5.51 -41.92
N LEU A 781 0.57 -5.54 -42.34
CA LEU A 781 -0.58 -5.47 -41.43
C LEU A 781 -0.57 -6.74 -40.58
N MET A 782 -0.31 -6.61 -39.29
CA MET A 782 -0.67 -7.64 -38.32
C MET A 782 -2.18 -7.56 -38.14
N ASN A 783 -2.87 -8.65 -38.45
CA ASN A 783 -4.21 -8.87 -37.93
C ASN A 783 -4.07 -8.95 -36.42
N VAL A 784 -4.55 -7.91 -35.73
CA VAL A 784 -4.84 -7.99 -34.31
C VAL A 784 -6.06 -8.88 -34.21
N GLU A 785 -5.84 -10.17 -33.95
CA GLU A 785 -6.88 -10.97 -33.29
C GLU A 785 -7.17 -10.26 -31.98
N SER A 786 -8.42 -9.84 -31.80
CA SER A 786 -8.91 -9.28 -30.56
C SER A 786 -8.67 -10.31 -29.47
N ASP A 787 -7.69 -10.04 -28.62
CA ASP A 787 -7.54 -10.73 -27.36
C ASP A 787 -8.87 -10.63 -26.63
N ASP A 788 -9.53 -11.77 -26.45
CA ASP A 788 -10.56 -11.93 -25.43
C ASP A 788 -9.86 -11.63 -24.10
N LEU A 789 -9.96 -10.37 -23.66
CA LEU A 789 -9.59 -9.92 -22.33
C LEU A 789 -10.30 -10.86 -21.35
N ASP A 790 -9.55 -11.75 -20.72
CA ASP A 790 -10.04 -12.58 -19.64
C ASP A 790 -10.18 -11.70 -18.40
N VAL A 791 -11.19 -10.83 -18.40
CA VAL A 791 -11.51 -9.85 -17.34
C VAL A 791 -11.79 -10.54 -15.98
N GLY A 792 -11.76 -11.88 -15.93
CA GLY A 792 -12.07 -12.67 -14.75
C GLY A 792 -10.99 -12.70 -13.67
N SER A 793 -9.70 -12.57 -14.01
CA SER A 793 -8.60 -12.70 -13.04
C SER A 793 -8.21 -11.39 -12.36
N ASP A 794 -8.53 -10.25 -12.98
CA ASP A 794 -7.87 -8.99 -12.66
C ASP A 794 -8.65 -8.13 -11.67
N LEU A 795 -9.90 -8.49 -11.36
CA LEU A 795 -10.74 -7.74 -10.43
C LEU A 795 -10.28 -7.96 -9.00
N LEU A 796 -10.33 -6.90 -8.18
CA LEU A 796 -10.16 -7.03 -6.74
C LEU A 796 -11.52 -7.37 -6.11
N PRO A 797 -11.76 -8.64 -5.71
CA PRO A 797 -12.86 -8.97 -4.82
C PRO A 797 -12.62 -8.38 -3.42
N LEU A 798 -13.71 -8.18 -2.68
CA LEU A 798 -13.72 -7.73 -1.27
C LEU A 798 -13.03 -8.71 -0.31
#